data_AF-S4YA03-F1
#
_entry.id   AF-S4YA03-F1
#
_cell.length_a   1.000
_cell.length_b   1.000
_cell.length_c   1.000
_cell.angle_alpha   90.00
_cell.angle_beta   90.00
_cell.angle_gamma   90.00
#
_symmetry.space_group_name_H-M   'P 1'
#
loop_
_entity.id
_entity.type
_entity.pdbx_description
1 polymer ?
#
loop_
_entity_poly.entity_id
_entity_poly.type
_entity_poly.pdbx_seq_one_letter_code
_entity_poly.pdbx_strand_id
1 'polypeptide(L)'
;MILETFHYDRDTQRWSVRVLPVLDSDRTLVLVFGAPEFLDDPGAIRELRRAYPRSHMVGCSSAGEIAGTAVRDGTLSVAVARFERTTLSAAQVEVASASESFAAGQALARKLDRPGLRGVLVLSEGLGVNGSQLVAGLNAVLPESVVVTGGLSGDGTRFQRTWVCVGDTVRSGLVAAVGLYGEHVVIQHGSKGGWDKFGPERVVTRSAGNVLYEVDGKPALSLYKEYLGDKAAELPASALLFPLALRATARDEKFLVRTVLAVDHERQSMTFAGDVPEGHLVQLMKADFERLVGGAEDAARAASEAAAAGEGALAIAISCVGRRIVLGDRTEEEVEAVLDVLPRGTQVTGFYSYGEISPYAAGHCDLHNQTMTLTVLSEALTPDLHNQTMTLTVLSEALTPVPRSHGAAPGTLRAARDGGEEARPLGRAARPLVEEARPLVEQARSTGDEARPTVRVPPNGQRTARPRIPGPPSGPLLAGPRSGPLLAGARSEPVSSGRLPTTVDRPSPSSWSPRAAPARIVPPAGAAGRLDGLAFDRQRIGDVLVVRLAGRMTESFKGAALARELDGKVLLDLAGVERITSFGVREWLQMIQAAQPRLRALYLARCSEPVVNQLSMIRRFAGNGQVVSFYAPYCCESCGAQFERLVDCAHDAASLAEGKPPEAVCPRCRGAGAFDDDAATYFGFVAQHGAGAIPPEVREILLELEKGDEPAAGDAVEKSVEGRVTRVKVGSKLTASLRWSRIIDGLEGQVVFDLSSAPGVTADGAARFESALRKLDGAVEAVRIEGCPRLLAERMASPSWPELARLASAVVEGRCASCGAVRAALVEVDKHDVLLRGGHDPRVACKRCNTPLTFDDGARALLSLLGARATRPPSAPPPASAPPPPGASPPPGALPPASASPPRPAVPAAAQPRAGASAAFVALLAGVAIVAAGFAVWRSGARPAEAPPAPAPAPAVSVVPTAPAAPATDPRAPAPSASARARAGWSAIDDLPPAWVERPFVVEGDSVFVVGRGGPAASDADALAEARSSAIERLASGLAAELASSPVAPVLAAHPREVDEARPEQRAEVVERVARRFLAQVGSLATPERVDAVVRREGGRVLAFARYRLTRPSFEAAAASYRQTATFQGLTVARFFPLLEASARTSGELVVVAVERPRRGADPGIAAGDVVLSVDERPVHSVEAFGKAAADAWARTPPGGTMALQIESRGERRSVSFAKPHAEGPR
;
A
#
# COMPACT_ATOMS: atom_id res chain seq x y z
N MET A 1 -22.49 11.99 3.48
CA MET A 1 -21.92 12.28 2.15
C MET A 1 -22.23 11.13 1.19
N ILE A 2 -22.40 11.42 -0.10
CA ILE A 2 -22.46 10.42 -1.19
C ILE A 2 -21.38 10.80 -2.21
N LEU A 3 -20.59 9.86 -2.71
CA LEU A 3 -19.49 10.14 -3.62
C LEU A 3 -19.28 9.08 -4.70
N GLU A 4 -18.79 9.52 -5.86
CA GLU A 4 -18.46 8.70 -7.02
C GLU A 4 -17.12 9.16 -7.62
N THR A 5 -16.31 8.22 -8.08
CA THR A 5 -15.04 8.46 -8.78
C THR A 5 -15.03 7.79 -10.15
N PHE A 6 -14.53 8.51 -11.15
CA PHE A 6 -14.52 8.06 -12.55
C PHE A 6 -13.45 8.80 -13.35
N HIS A 7 -13.20 8.39 -14.60
CA HIS A 7 -12.23 9.08 -15.46
C HIS A 7 -12.76 9.29 -16.89
N TYR A 8 -12.16 10.26 -17.59
CA TYR A 8 -12.28 10.45 -19.04
C TYR A 8 -10.96 10.07 -19.71
N ASP A 9 -11.02 9.21 -20.70
CA ASP A 9 -9.90 8.82 -21.55
C ASP A 9 -9.94 9.66 -22.84
N ARG A 10 -8.90 10.47 -23.08
CA ARG A 10 -8.84 11.41 -24.21
C ARG A 10 -8.74 10.71 -25.56
N ASP A 11 -7.99 9.63 -25.63
CA ASP A 11 -7.60 9.00 -26.89
C ASP A 11 -8.73 8.10 -27.44
N THR A 12 -9.58 7.56 -26.56
CA THR A 12 -10.86 6.92 -26.90
C THR A 12 -12.07 7.87 -26.88
N GLN A 13 -11.90 9.09 -26.35
CA GLN A 13 -12.92 10.11 -26.09
C GLN A 13 -14.12 9.59 -25.28
N ARG A 14 -13.85 8.93 -24.14
CA ARG A 14 -14.90 8.25 -23.34
C ARG A 14 -14.73 8.44 -21.84
N TRP A 15 -15.87 8.63 -21.17
CA TRP A 15 -16.01 8.43 -19.74
C TRP A 15 -16.00 6.94 -19.40
N SER A 16 -15.38 6.59 -18.25
CA SER A 16 -15.42 5.22 -17.70
C SER A 16 -16.82 4.82 -17.21
N VAL A 17 -17.68 5.80 -16.94
CA VAL A 17 -19.10 5.65 -16.64
C VAL A 17 -19.97 5.89 -17.88
N ARG A 18 -21.07 5.14 -18.04
CA ARG A 18 -21.99 5.32 -19.18
C ARG A 18 -22.85 6.58 -19.09
N VAL A 19 -23.04 7.10 -17.88
CA VAL A 19 -23.83 8.28 -17.54
C VAL A 19 -23.13 8.94 -16.35
N LEU A 20 -23.01 10.27 -16.36
CA LEU A 20 -22.42 11.01 -15.23
C LEU A 20 -23.34 10.94 -13.99
N PRO A 21 -22.80 10.71 -12.78
CA PRO A 21 -23.60 10.62 -11.54
C PRO A 21 -24.53 11.81 -11.27
N VAL A 22 -25.77 11.55 -10.85
CA VAL A 22 -26.77 12.60 -10.60
C VAL A 22 -26.58 13.22 -9.20
N LEU A 23 -25.49 13.96 -9.03
CA LEU A 23 -25.02 14.48 -7.75
C LEU A 23 -24.97 16.03 -7.66
N ASP A 24 -25.42 16.80 -8.65
CA ASP A 24 -25.32 18.26 -8.63
C ASP A 24 -26.07 18.95 -7.47
N SER A 25 -25.35 19.80 -6.71
CA SER A 25 -25.93 20.70 -5.70
C SER A 25 -24.91 21.78 -5.27
N ASP A 26 -25.38 22.79 -4.55
CA ASP A 26 -24.52 23.78 -3.84
C ASP A 26 -23.65 23.16 -2.73
N ARG A 27 -23.91 21.90 -2.35
CA ARG A 27 -23.10 21.10 -1.41
C ARG A 27 -22.31 20.00 -2.11
N THR A 28 -22.08 20.14 -3.41
CA THR A 28 -21.33 19.17 -4.21
C THR A 28 -19.98 19.75 -4.60
N LEU A 29 -18.92 19.02 -4.26
CA LEU A 29 -17.55 19.25 -4.71
C LEU A 29 -17.32 18.40 -5.95
N VAL A 30 -16.78 19.01 -7.01
CA VAL A 30 -16.27 18.29 -8.20
C VAL A 30 -14.78 18.59 -8.30
N LEU A 31 -13.96 17.55 -8.18
CA LEU A 31 -12.52 17.61 -8.39
C LEU A 31 -12.18 17.05 -9.76
N VAL A 32 -11.29 17.72 -10.49
CA VAL A 32 -10.80 17.27 -11.79
C VAL A 32 -9.28 17.39 -11.84
N PHE A 33 -8.59 16.28 -12.05
CA PHE A 33 -7.15 16.26 -12.26
C PHE A 33 -6.85 15.66 -13.62
N GLY A 34 -5.99 16.27 -14.42
CA GLY A 34 -5.91 15.85 -15.82
C GLY A 34 -4.70 16.27 -16.62
N ALA A 35 -4.60 15.72 -17.82
CA ALA A 35 -3.45 15.95 -18.68
C ALA A 35 -3.34 17.43 -19.12
N PRO A 36 -2.13 17.98 -19.30
CA PRO A 36 -1.95 19.38 -19.64
C PRO A 36 -2.55 19.77 -21.01
N GLU A 37 -2.83 18.81 -21.89
CA GLU A 37 -3.48 19.04 -23.20
C GLU A 37 -4.95 19.50 -23.06
N PHE A 38 -5.60 19.27 -21.91
CA PHE A 38 -6.96 19.79 -21.64
C PHE A 38 -7.02 21.32 -21.47
N LEU A 39 -5.88 22.03 -21.50
CA LEU A 39 -5.85 23.48 -21.70
C LEU A 39 -6.27 23.89 -23.13
N ASP A 40 -5.94 23.08 -24.14
CA ASP A 40 -6.25 23.35 -25.54
C ASP A 40 -7.65 22.81 -25.91
N ASP A 41 -7.98 21.59 -25.46
CA ASP A 41 -9.33 21.02 -25.56
C ASP A 41 -9.95 20.71 -24.17
N PRO A 42 -10.52 21.72 -23.48
CA PRO A 42 -11.30 21.50 -22.27
C PRO A 42 -12.73 20.99 -22.56
N GLY A 43 -12.96 20.26 -23.66
CA GLY A 43 -14.27 19.72 -24.05
C GLY A 43 -14.95 18.90 -22.94
N ALA A 44 -14.24 17.93 -22.36
CA ALA A 44 -14.73 17.11 -21.25
C ALA A 44 -14.94 17.92 -19.95
N ILE A 45 -14.11 18.93 -19.70
CA ILE A 45 -14.27 19.84 -18.55
C ILE A 45 -15.56 20.68 -18.70
N ARG A 46 -15.86 21.17 -19.91
CA ARG A 46 -17.13 21.83 -20.23
C ARG A 46 -18.34 20.89 -20.13
N GLU A 47 -18.17 19.59 -20.38
CA GLU A 47 -19.22 18.58 -20.19
C GLU A 47 -19.55 18.40 -18.70
N LEU A 48 -18.52 18.20 -17.86
CA LEU A 48 -18.70 18.18 -16.40
C LEU A 48 -19.39 19.46 -15.90
N ARG A 49 -18.97 20.64 -16.38
CA ARG A 49 -19.61 21.91 -15.97
C ARG A 49 -21.11 21.98 -16.31
N ARG A 50 -21.53 21.34 -17.40
CA ARG A 50 -22.95 21.25 -17.82
C ARG A 50 -23.74 20.22 -17.02
N ALA A 51 -23.10 19.11 -16.63
CA ALA A 51 -23.70 18.09 -15.77
C ALA A 51 -23.84 18.56 -14.31
N TYR A 52 -22.92 19.42 -13.86
CA TYR A 52 -22.81 19.93 -12.50
C TYR A 52 -22.93 21.47 -12.42
N PRO A 53 -24.06 22.07 -12.83
CA PRO A 53 -24.22 23.52 -12.96
C PRO A 53 -24.24 24.27 -11.61
N ARG A 54 -24.63 23.64 -10.49
CA ARG A 54 -24.63 24.26 -9.15
C ARG A 54 -23.36 23.97 -8.34
N SER A 55 -22.65 22.90 -8.68
CA SER A 55 -21.54 22.36 -7.90
C SER A 55 -20.29 23.25 -7.89
N HIS A 56 -19.54 23.15 -6.79
CA HIS A 56 -18.22 23.77 -6.65
C HIS A 56 -17.18 22.90 -7.36
N MET A 57 -16.93 23.23 -8.63
CA MET A 57 -16.01 22.54 -9.51
C MET A 57 -14.65 23.24 -9.54
N VAL A 58 -13.59 22.52 -9.13
CA VAL A 58 -12.19 22.97 -9.24
C VAL A 58 -11.32 21.83 -9.76
N GLY A 59 -10.16 22.17 -10.33
CA GLY A 59 -9.26 21.16 -10.87
C GLY A 59 -7.93 21.72 -11.36
N CYS A 60 -7.02 20.84 -11.77
CA CYS A 60 -5.72 21.25 -12.29
C CYS A 60 -5.03 20.20 -13.17
N SER A 61 -3.95 20.61 -13.84
CA SER A 61 -3.12 19.74 -14.65
C SER A 61 -2.18 18.85 -13.83
N SER A 62 -1.86 17.69 -14.38
CA SER A 62 -1.11 16.63 -13.70
C SER A 62 0.29 16.39 -14.27
N ALA A 63 1.11 15.70 -13.50
CA ALA A 63 2.23 14.89 -13.98
C ALA A 63 1.94 13.38 -13.88
N GLY A 64 0.66 13.01 -14.00
CA GLY A 64 0.07 11.68 -13.83
C GLY A 64 -1.27 11.78 -13.07
N GLU A 65 -2.35 11.24 -13.62
CA GLU A 65 -3.67 11.18 -12.99
C GLU A 65 -3.82 9.93 -12.12
N ILE A 66 -4.31 10.05 -10.88
CA ILE A 66 -4.59 8.90 -9.99
C ILE A 66 -6.10 8.60 -10.00
N ALA A 67 -6.49 7.38 -10.37
CA ALA A 67 -7.88 6.93 -10.45
C ALA A 67 -8.04 5.51 -9.88
N GLY A 68 -8.47 5.40 -8.62
CA GLY A 68 -8.40 4.15 -7.87
C GLY A 68 -6.95 3.82 -7.54
N THR A 69 -6.49 2.60 -7.82
CA THR A 69 -5.07 2.21 -7.77
C THR A 69 -4.27 2.67 -8.99
N ALA A 70 -4.94 2.96 -10.12
CA ALA A 70 -4.28 3.15 -11.40
C ALA A 70 -3.70 4.57 -11.56
N VAL A 71 -2.50 4.66 -12.14
CA VAL A 71 -1.84 5.92 -12.49
C VAL A 71 -1.75 6.06 -14.00
N ARG A 72 -2.35 7.13 -14.54
CA ARG A 72 -2.59 7.32 -15.98
C ARG A 72 -1.96 8.62 -16.48
N ASP A 73 -1.80 8.72 -17.79
CA ASP A 73 -1.49 9.95 -18.51
C ASP A 73 -2.51 10.14 -19.64
N GLY A 74 -2.78 11.38 -20.02
CA GLY A 74 -3.71 11.67 -21.12
C GLY A 74 -5.20 11.53 -20.73
N THR A 75 -5.52 11.52 -19.43
CA THR A 75 -6.88 11.35 -18.92
C THR A 75 -7.37 12.57 -18.11
N LEU A 76 -8.62 12.54 -17.68
CA LEU A 76 -9.09 13.28 -16.51
C LEU A 76 -9.47 12.25 -15.43
N SER A 77 -8.88 12.30 -14.24
CA SER A 77 -9.45 11.69 -13.03
C SER A 77 -10.45 12.66 -12.40
N VAL A 78 -11.62 12.16 -11.99
CA VAL A 78 -12.72 12.96 -11.47
C VAL A 78 -13.29 12.34 -10.21
N ALA A 79 -13.54 13.18 -9.21
CA ALA A 79 -14.34 12.82 -8.03
C ALA A 79 -15.50 13.80 -7.87
N VAL A 80 -16.70 13.26 -7.64
CA VAL A 80 -17.92 14.04 -7.37
C VAL A 80 -18.44 13.63 -6.00
N ALA A 81 -18.33 14.52 -5.02
CA ALA A 81 -18.71 14.29 -3.63
C ALA A 81 -19.80 15.28 -3.21
N ARG A 82 -20.99 14.75 -2.89
CA ARG A 82 -22.13 15.52 -2.39
C ARG A 82 -22.28 15.35 -0.88
N PHE A 83 -22.14 16.47 -0.17
CA PHE A 83 -22.34 16.55 1.27
C PHE A 83 -23.83 16.72 1.62
N GLU A 84 -24.24 16.19 2.77
CA GLU A 84 -25.59 16.35 3.32
C GLU A 84 -25.72 17.71 4.04
N ARG A 85 -24.71 18.07 4.85
CA ARG A 85 -24.74 19.18 5.81
C ARG A 85 -23.58 20.16 5.63
N THR A 86 -22.40 19.67 5.26
CA THR A 86 -21.25 20.53 4.95
C THR A 86 -21.62 21.50 3.84
N THR A 87 -21.26 22.78 4.02
CA THR A 87 -21.39 23.80 2.98
C THR A 87 -20.02 24.12 2.40
N LEU A 88 -19.99 24.59 1.16
CA LEU A 88 -18.78 24.77 0.37
C LEU A 88 -18.69 26.21 -0.15
N SER A 89 -17.49 26.64 -0.53
CA SER A 89 -17.33 27.85 -1.32
C SER A 89 -16.01 27.82 -2.08
N ALA A 90 -16.07 28.01 -3.39
CA ALA A 90 -14.89 28.21 -4.22
C ALA A 90 -14.44 29.68 -4.22
N ALA A 91 -13.13 29.89 -4.27
CA ALA A 91 -12.48 31.18 -4.50
C ALA A 91 -11.30 31.00 -5.46
N GLN A 92 -10.94 32.07 -6.18
CA GLN A 92 -9.79 32.09 -7.08
C GLN A 92 -9.04 33.43 -7.06
N VAL A 93 -7.76 33.40 -7.40
CA VAL A 93 -6.89 34.57 -7.58
C VAL A 93 -5.98 34.33 -8.78
N GLU A 94 -5.81 35.35 -9.63
CA GLU A 94 -4.84 35.35 -10.72
C GLU A 94 -3.48 35.81 -10.20
N VAL A 95 -2.40 35.20 -10.71
CA VAL A 95 -1.01 35.45 -10.31
C VAL A 95 -0.19 35.66 -11.58
N ALA A 96 0.30 36.87 -11.79
CA ALA A 96 1.09 37.21 -12.99
C ALA A 96 2.60 36.94 -12.79
N SER A 97 3.07 36.88 -11.54
CA SER A 97 4.47 36.64 -11.20
C SER A 97 4.66 35.94 -9.86
N ALA A 98 5.77 35.19 -9.72
CA ALA A 98 6.09 34.48 -8.48
C ALA A 98 6.19 35.42 -7.26
N SER A 99 6.55 36.69 -7.46
CA SER A 99 6.55 37.76 -6.45
C SER A 99 5.18 38.10 -5.87
N GLU A 100 4.08 37.85 -6.60
CA GLU A 100 2.72 38.13 -6.13
C GLU A 100 2.16 37.01 -5.23
N SER A 101 2.80 35.84 -5.19
CA SER A 101 2.26 34.61 -4.56
C SER A 101 1.82 34.82 -3.10
N PHE A 102 2.56 35.59 -2.30
CA PHE A 102 2.19 35.92 -0.92
C PHE A 102 0.91 36.77 -0.84
N ALA A 103 0.80 37.81 -1.68
CA ALA A 103 -0.39 38.64 -1.77
C ALA A 103 -1.60 37.84 -2.29
N ALA A 104 -1.35 36.90 -3.22
CA ALA A 104 -2.36 35.98 -3.73
C ALA A 104 -2.87 35.03 -2.65
N GLY A 105 -1.99 34.45 -1.83
CA GLY A 105 -2.35 33.63 -0.67
C GLY A 105 -3.23 34.40 0.32
N GLN A 106 -2.83 35.62 0.70
CA GLN A 106 -3.66 36.48 1.56
C GLN A 106 -5.02 36.81 0.93
N ALA A 107 -5.05 37.12 -0.37
CA ALA A 107 -6.28 37.46 -1.08
C ALA A 107 -7.22 36.26 -1.27
N LEU A 108 -6.68 35.04 -1.36
CA LEU A 108 -7.45 33.80 -1.45
C LEU A 108 -8.01 33.41 -0.08
N ALA A 109 -7.20 33.47 0.98
CA ALA A 109 -7.64 33.25 2.36
C ALA A 109 -8.76 34.22 2.76
N ARG A 110 -8.62 35.53 2.54
CA ARG A 110 -9.64 36.54 2.86
C ARG A 110 -10.98 36.37 2.12
N LYS A 111 -11.03 35.60 1.02
CA LYS A 111 -12.28 35.24 0.33
C LYS A 111 -12.98 34.02 0.95
N LEU A 112 -12.24 33.20 1.68
CA LEU A 112 -12.73 31.98 2.32
C LEU A 112 -12.97 32.16 3.82
N ASP A 113 -12.20 33.01 4.50
CA ASP A 113 -12.33 33.32 5.93
C ASP A 113 -13.75 33.83 6.27
N ARG A 114 -14.54 32.95 6.87
CA ARG A 114 -15.93 33.12 7.28
C ARG A 114 -16.24 32.14 8.42
N PRO A 115 -17.22 32.44 9.30
CA PRO A 115 -17.59 31.58 10.41
C PRO A 115 -17.85 30.12 10.00
N GLY A 116 -17.30 29.18 10.75
CA GLY A 116 -17.48 27.75 10.53
C GLY A 116 -16.56 27.12 9.48
N LEU A 117 -15.58 27.84 8.92
CA LEU A 117 -14.53 27.25 8.08
C LEU A 117 -13.74 26.20 8.88
N ARG A 118 -13.57 24.99 8.32
CA ARG A 118 -12.84 23.87 8.94
C ARG A 118 -11.63 23.42 8.14
N GLY A 119 -11.61 23.65 6.84
CA GLY A 119 -10.47 23.38 5.99
C GLY A 119 -10.56 24.02 4.61
N VAL A 120 -9.44 24.04 3.90
CA VAL A 120 -9.30 24.62 2.56
C VAL A 120 -8.48 23.68 1.69
N LEU A 121 -9.04 23.24 0.56
CA LEU A 121 -8.31 22.53 -0.49
C LEU A 121 -7.83 23.55 -1.53
N VAL A 122 -6.54 23.61 -1.82
CA VAL A 122 -5.89 24.58 -2.72
C VAL A 122 -5.31 23.88 -3.95
N LEU A 123 -5.60 24.39 -5.15
CA LEU A 123 -4.98 23.96 -6.40
C LEU A 123 -4.29 25.17 -7.04
N SER A 124 -2.96 25.14 -7.08
CA SER A 124 -2.12 26.21 -7.60
C SER A 124 -1.57 25.86 -8.98
N GLU A 125 -1.38 26.87 -9.84
CA GLU A 125 -0.46 26.77 -10.97
C GLU A 125 0.97 26.45 -10.45
N GLY A 126 1.74 25.66 -11.19
CA GLY A 126 2.99 25.05 -10.69
C GLY A 126 4.31 25.59 -11.23
N LEU A 127 4.33 26.64 -12.05
CA LEU A 127 5.56 27.18 -12.67
C LEU A 127 5.77 28.68 -12.39
N GLY A 128 4.70 29.48 -12.44
CA GLY A 128 4.71 30.92 -12.19
C GLY A 128 4.43 31.31 -10.73
N VAL A 129 4.04 30.37 -9.87
CA VAL A 129 3.72 30.60 -8.45
C VAL A 129 4.82 30.07 -7.55
N ASN A 130 5.32 30.90 -6.63
CA ASN A 130 6.16 30.41 -5.52
C ASN A 130 5.24 29.83 -4.43
N GLY A 131 5.15 28.50 -4.37
CA GLY A 131 4.30 27.79 -3.41
C GLY A 131 4.66 28.07 -1.94
N SER A 132 5.91 28.39 -1.61
CA SER A 132 6.31 28.73 -0.24
C SER A 132 5.75 30.08 0.18
N GLN A 133 5.80 31.06 -0.72
CA GLN A 133 5.18 32.38 -0.53
C GLN A 133 3.65 32.30 -0.55
N LEU A 134 3.04 31.47 -1.41
CA LEU A 134 1.60 31.23 -1.40
C LEU A 134 1.11 30.68 -0.06
N VAL A 135 1.77 29.64 0.45
CA VAL A 135 1.49 29.03 1.76
C VAL A 135 1.68 30.02 2.90
N ALA A 136 2.77 30.79 2.90
CA ALA A 136 2.98 31.86 3.89
C ALA A 136 1.85 32.92 3.84
N GLY A 137 1.35 33.26 2.65
CA GLY A 137 0.23 34.19 2.47
C GLY A 137 -1.10 33.65 2.99
N LEU A 138 -1.35 32.35 2.84
CA LEU A 138 -2.54 31.67 3.39
C LEU A 138 -2.48 31.59 4.93
N ASN A 139 -1.34 31.15 5.47
CA ASN A 139 -1.10 31.03 6.91
C ASN A 139 -1.11 32.40 7.63
N ALA A 140 -0.76 33.50 6.94
CA ALA A 140 -0.83 34.86 7.48
C ALA A 140 -2.27 35.43 7.63
N VAL A 141 -3.30 34.61 7.39
CA VAL A 141 -4.73 35.00 7.49
C VAL A 141 -5.57 33.91 8.14
N LEU A 142 -5.41 32.65 7.75
CA LEU A 142 -6.20 31.53 8.30
C LEU A 142 -5.63 31.08 9.65
N PRO A 143 -6.46 30.76 10.66
CA PRO A 143 -5.99 30.25 11.95
C PRO A 143 -5.51 28.79 11.85
N GLU A 144 -4.65 28.37 12.78
CA GLU A 144 -4.08 27.01 12.85
C GLU A 144 -5.12 25.87 12.95
N SER A 145 -6.36 26.18 13.34
CA SER A 145 -7.47 25.23 13.43
C SER A 145 -8.13 24.89 12.07
N VAL A 146 -7.76 25.60 11.00
CA VAL A 146 -8.23 25.35 9.62
C VAL A 146 -7.23 24.49 8.88
N VAL A 147 -7.61 23.26 8.53
CA VAL A 147 -6.75 22.32 7.80
C VAL A 147 -6.60 22.77 6.34
N VAL A 148 -5.41 23.23 5.95
CA VAL A 148 -5.12 23.65 4.56
C VAL A 148 -4.28 22.58 3.85
N THR A 149 -4.83 22.01 2.78
CA THR A 149 -4.15 20.99 1.95
C THR A 149 -4.27 21.32 0.47
N GLY A 150 -3.53 20.64 -0.40
CA GLY A 150 -3.55 20.93 -1.83
C GLY A 150 -2.28 20.53 -2.58
N GLY A 151 -2.10 21.11 -3.78
CA GLY A 151 -0.91 20.89 -4.58
C GLY A 151 -0.73 21.88 -5.74
N LEU A 152 0.48 21.88 -6.28
CA LEU A 152 0.88 22.62 -7.48
C LEU A 152 0.72 21.71 -8.71
N SER A 153 0.05 22.22 -9.74
CA SER A 153 -0.26 21.51 -10.97
C SER A 153 0.99 21.17 -11.78
N GLY A 154 1.02 20.00 -12.39
CA GLY A 154 2.14 19.53 -13.22
C GLY A 154 1.84 19.56 -14.72
N ASP A 155 2.86 19.34 -15.55
CA ASP A 155 2.71 19.01 -16.98
C ASP A 155 3.63 17.85 -17.39
N GLY A 156 3.66 16.77 -16.59
CA GLY A 156 4.58 15.64 -16.77
C GLY A 156 5.99 15.98 -16.29
N THR A 157 7.02 15.62 -17.07
CA THR A 157 8.42 15.99 -16.78
C THR A 157 8.89 17.23 -17.57
N ARG A 158 7.97 17.98 -18.18
CA ARG A 158 8.29 19.05 -19.15
C ARG A 158 8.53 20.41 -18.51
N PHE A 159 7.81 20.75 -17.45
CA PHE A 159 7.87 22.05 -16.76
C PHE A 159 7.63 23.25 -17.72
N GLN A 160 6.62 23.17 -18.59
CA GLN A 160 6.36 24.15 -19.65
C GLN A 160 5.00 24.84 -19.56
N ARG A 161 3.91 24.09 -19.29
CA ARG A 161 2.53 24.62 -19.40
C ARG A 161 1.53 23.87 -18.51
N THR A 162 1.31 24.41 -17.31
CA THR A 162 0.33 23.87 -16.36
C THR A 162 -0.97 24.68 -16.37
N TRP A 163 -2.09 24.08 -15.93
CA TRP A 163 -3.41 24.73 -15.87
C TRP A 163 -4.11 24.47 -14.54
N VAL A 164 -4.93 25.45 -14.11
CA VAL A 164 -5.91 25.31 -13.03
C VAL A 164 -7.28 25.67 -13.61
N CYS A 165 -8.34 25.03 -13.10
CA CYS A 165 -9.71 25.31 -13.50
C CYS A 165 -10.65 25.61 -12.33
N VAL A 166 -11.62 26.46 -12.61
CA VAL A 166 -12.78 26.73 -11.76
C VAL A 166 -14.02 26.78 -12.65
N GLY A 167 -14.93 25.83 -12.47
CA GLY A 167 -16.00 25.57 -13.43
C GLY A 167 -15.46 25.20 -14.82
N ASP A 168 -15.86 25.95 -15.85
CA ASP A 168 -15.38 25.84 -17.23
C ASP A 168 -14.21 26.80 -17.58
N THR A 169 -13.78 27.65 -16.64
CA THR A 169 -12.59 28.49 -16.83
C THR A 169 -11.34 27.65 -16.59
N VAL A 170 -10.59 27.33 -17.64
CA VAL A 170 -9.33 26.57 -17.62
C VAL A 170 -8.20 27.47 -18.11
N ARG A 171 -7.15 27.68 -17.30
CA ARG A 171 -6.01 28.57 -17.66
C ARG A 171 -4.79 28.38 -16.77
N SER A 172 -3.63 28.82 -17.26
CA SER A 172 -2.42 29.10 -16.46
C SER A 172 -2.57 30.43 -15.68
N GLY A 173 -1.63 30.74 -14.78
CA GLY A 173 -1.61 31.97 -13.97
C GLY A 173 -2.74 32.06 -12.94
N LEU A 174 -3.27 30.93 -12.47
CA LEU A 174 -4.46 30.87 -11.61
C LEU A 174 -4.21 29.99 -10.38
N VAL A 175 -4.64 30.48 -9.22
CA VAL A 175 -4.77 29.67 -7.99
C VAL A 175 -6.24 29.60 -7.62
N ALA A 176 -6.73 28.38 -7.41
CA ALA A 176 -8.09 28.09 -6.96
C ALA A 176 -8.07 27.47 -5.56
N ALA A 177 -9.13 27.67 -4.79
CA ALA A 177 -9.34 26.94 -3.54
C ALA A 177 -10.83 26.74 -3.23
N VAL A 178 -11.14 25.68 -2.49
CA VAL A 178 -12.48 25.44 -1.92
C VAL A 178 -12.37 25.39 -0.40
N GLY A 179 -13.10 26.28 0.27
CA GLY A 179 -13.34 26.21 1.71
C GLY A 179 -14.47 25.23 2.03
N LEU A 180 -14.29 24.41 3.07
CA LEU A 180 -15.27 23.48 3.61
C LEU A 180 -15.74 23.97 4.98
N TYR A 181 -17.06 24.04 5.17
CA TYR A 181 -17.69 24.74 6.30
C TYR A 181 -18.73 23.88 7.03
N GLY A 182 -18.73 23.99 8.37
CA GLY A 182 -19.69 23.35 9.26
C GLY A 182 -19.09 22.20 10.07
N GLU A 183 -19.70 21.90 11.22
CA GLU A 183 -19.16 20.97 12.22
C GLU A 183 -19.26 19.48 11.84
N HIS A 184 -19.87 19.18 10.70
CA HIS A 184 -20.03 17.80 10.20
C HIS A 184 -18.91 17.36 9.25
N VAL A 185 -18.08 18.28 8.72
CA VAL A 185 -16.96 17.88 7.85
C VAL A 185 -15.80 17.37 8.69
N VAL A 186 -15.37 16.14 8.39
CA VAL A 186 -14.15 15.55 8.93
C VAL A 186 -13.08 15.65 7.85
N ILE A 187 -11.97 16.29 8.19
CA ILE A 187 -10.84 16.54 7.30
C ILE A 187 -9.60 16.02 8.01
N GLN A 188 -9.00 14.98 7.46
CA GLN A 188 -7.76 14.38 7.96
C GLN A 188 -6.68 14.51 6.89
N HIS A 189 -5.42 14.52 7.30
CA HIS A 189 -4.31 14.62 6.37
C HIS A 189 -3.10 13.79 6.82
N GLY A 190 -2.27 13.45 5.85
CA GLY A 190 -0.95 12.85 6.05
C GLY A 190 0.06 13.50 5.12
N SER A 191 1.33 13.51 5.53
CA SER A 191 2.44 14.06 4.74
C SER A 191 3.73 13.32 5.11
N LYS A 192 4.25 12.48 4.20
CA LYS A 192 5.47 11.68 4.41
C LYS A 192 6.25 11.45 3.13
N GLY A 193 7.58 11.48 3.25
CA GLY A 193 8.51 11.38 2.13
C GLY A 193 9.23 10.04 1.97
N GLY A 194 9.59 9.35 3.06
CA GLY A 194 10.41 8.14 2.94
C GLY A 194 11.85 8.39 2.46
N TRP A 195 12.42 9.56 2.80
CA TRP A 195 13.79 9.94 2.46
C TRP A 195 14.68 9.97 3.70
N ASP A 196 15.90 9.46 3.56
CA ASP A 196 16.92 9.42 4.61
C ASP A 196 17.99 10.47 4.40
N LYS A 197 18.38 11.15 5.48
CA LYS A 197 19.44 12.17 5.48
C LYS A 197 20.82 11.50 5.49
N PHE A 198 21.76 12.02 4.70
CA PHE A 198 23.14 11.55 4.67
C PHE A 198 24.15 12.70 4.47
N GLY A 199 25.44 12.41 4.69
CA GLY A 199 26.50 13.42 4.64
C GLY A 199 26.42 14.43 5.80
N PRO A 200 27.29 15.45 5.81
CA PRO A 200 27.26 16.50 6.82
C PRO A 200 26.05 17.43 6.62
N GLU A 201 25.47 17.88 7.74
CA GLU A 201 24.59 19.05 7.75
C GLU A 201 25.42 20.34 7.66
N ARG A 202 24.87 21.35 6.98
CA ARG A 202 25.57 22.59 6.59
C ARG A 202 24.65 23.82 6.69
N VAL A 203 25.21 25.01 6.84
CA VAL A 203 24.45 26.27 6.96
C VAL A 203 24.27 26.93 5.60
N VAL A 204 23.05 27.35 5.26
CA VAL A 204 22.78 28.26 4.12
C VAL A 204 23.35 29.63 4.47
N THR A 205 24.47 30.00 3.83
CA THR A 205 25.12 31.31 4.07
C THR A 205 24.69 32.39 3.09
N ARG A 206 24.10 32.02 1.94
CA ARG A 206 23.53 33.00 1.00
C ARG A 206 22.46 32.43 0.08
N SER A 207 21.29 33.06 0.02
CA SER A 207 20.19 32.68 -0.88
C SER A 207 19.27 33.86 -1.24
N ALA A 208 18.40 33.67 -2.23
CA ALA A 208 17.33 34.60 -2.56
C ALA A 208 16.07 33.79 -2.94
N GLY A 209 15.10 33.73 -2.02
CA GLY A 209 13.91 32.90 -2.17
C GLY A 209 14.28 31.42 -2.31
N ASN A 210 14.03 30.85 -3.49
CA ASN A 210 14.35 29.48 -3.86
C ASN A 210 15.71 29.30 -4.56
N VAL A 211 16.49 30.37 -4.77
CA VAL A 211 17.83 30.30 -5.38
C VAL A 211 18.91 30.31 -4.29
N LEU A 212 19.61 29.19 -4.14
CA LEU A 212 20.71 28.98 -3.21
C LEU A 212 22.05 29.31 -3.90
N TYR A 213 22.81 30.25 -3.33
CA TYR A 213 24.13 30.63 -3.86
C TYR A 213 25.26 29.99 -3.06
N GLU A 214 25.20 30.04 -1.72
CA GLU A 214 26.31 29.62 -0.86
C GLU A 214 25.86 28.81 0.36
N VAL A 215 26.68 27.83 0.71
CA VAL A 215 26.53 26.93 1.85
C VAL A 215 27.88 26.83 2.55
N ASP A 216 27.93 27.04 3.86
CA ASP A 216 29.15 27.19 4.67
C ASP A 216 30.20 28.17 4.07
N GLY A 217 29.75 29.23 3.39
CA GLY A 217 30.61 30.21 2.71
C GLY A 217 31.28 29.67 1.44
N LYS A 218 30.82 28.53 0.91
CA LYS A 218 31.27 27.94 -0.37
C LYS A 218 30.15 28.02 -1.42
N PRO A 219 30.48 28.12 -2.73
CA PRO A 219 29.47 28.07 -3.79
C PRO A 219 28.70 26.74 -3.76
N ALA A 220 27.38 26.83 -3.66
CA ALA A 220 26.51 25.69 -3.37
C ALA A 220 26.61 24.59 -4.45
N LEU A 221 26.59 24.98 -5.73
CA LEU A 221 26.65 24.02 -6.83
C LEU A 221 28.00 23.28 -6.89
N SER A 222 29.12 23.97 -6.65
CA SER A 222 30.44 23.34 -6.64
C SER A 222 30.54 22.26 -5.57
N LEU A 223 30.02 22.56 -4.37
CA LEU A 223 30.00 21.62 -3.24
C LEU A 223 29.01 20.46 -3.47
N TYR A 224 27.88 20.73 -4.13
CA TYR A 224 26.92 19.68 -4.50
C TYR A 224 27.49 18.73 -5.57
N LYS A 225 28.22 19.25 -6.56
CA LYS A 225 28.93 18.43 -7.56
C LYS A 225 30.01 17.53 -6.92
N GLU A 226 30.70 18.00 -5.89
CA GLU A 226 31.68 17.20 -5.11
C GLU A 226 31.02 15.94 -4.50
N TYR A 227 29.76 16.03 -4.05
CA TYR A 227 29.01 14.91 -3.47
C TYR A 227 28.39 13.95 -4.49
N LEU A 228 28.03 14.42 -5.69
CA LEU A 228 27.47 13.55 -6.73
C LEU A 228 28.54 12.77 -7.51
N GLY A 229 29.82 13.17 -7.46
CA GLY A 229 30.89 12.56 -8.25
C GLY A 229 30.54 12.59 -9.74
N ASP A 230 30.63 11.45 -10.42
CA ASP A 230 30.34 11.33 -11.85
C ASP A 230 28.90 11.75 -12.21
N LYS A 231 27.94 11.59 -11.28
CA LYS A 231 26.53 12.03 -11.48
C LYS A 231 26.38 13.55 -11.55
N ALA A 232 27.43 14.33 -11.27
CA ALA A 232 27.46 15.77 -11.50
C ALA A 232 27.35 16.15 -13.00
N ALA A 233 27.62 15.21 -13.92
CA ALA A 233 27.45 15.39 -15.37
C ALA A 233 25.97 15.29 -15.81
N GLU A 234 25.12 14.62 -15.02
CA GLU A 234 23.69 14.38 -15.28
C GLU A 234 22.78 15.52 -14.73
N LEU A 235 23.36 16.63 -14.24
CA LEU A 235 22.60 17.72 -13.60
C LEU A 235 21.82 18.57 -14.62
N PRO A 236 20.60 19.05 -14.28
CA PRO A 236 19.93 18.93 -12.98
C PRO A 236 19.20 17.60 -12.74
N ALA A 237 19.03 16.73 -13.74
CA ALA A 237 18.18 15.53 -13.62
C ALA A 237 18.61 14.58 -12.49
N SER A 238 19.91 14.33 -12.32
CA SER A 238 20.43 13.49 -11.22
C SER A 238 20.17 14.06 -9.82
N ALA A 239 19.89 15.35 -9.69
CA ALA A 239 19.59 15.97 -8.39
C ALA A 239 18.22 15.54 -7.83
N LEU A 240 17.33 14.98 -8.65
CA LEU A 240 16.08 14.38 -8.18
C LEU A 240 16.31 13.21 -7.21
N LEU A 241 17.43 12.50 -7.37
CA LEU A 241 17.86 11.40 -6.49
C LEU A 241 18.45 11.89 -5.16
N PHE A 242 18.85 13.18 -5.09
CA PHE A 242 19.61 13.75 -3.98
C PHE A 242 19.05 15.11 -3.49
N PRO A 243 17.76 15.21 -3.12
CA PRO A 243 17.16 16.45 -2.63
C PRO A 243 17.75 16.86 -1.27
N LEU A 244 17.49 18.09 -0.82
CA LEU A 244 17.94 18.58 0.48
C LEU A 244 16.85 18.50 1.55
N ALA A 245 17.18 17.97 2.72
CA ALA A 245 16.45 18.27 3.95
C ALA A 245 16.77 19.70 4.36
N LEU A 246 15.75 20.47 4.74
CA LEU A 246 15.84 21.86 5.20
C LEU A 246 15.18 21.98 6.58
N ARG A 247 15.88 22.53 7.57
CA ARG A 247 15.31 22.88 8.88
C ARG A 247 15.82 24.23 9.40
N ALA A 248 15.03 24.90 10.23
CA ALA A 248 15.36 26.24 10.72
C ALA A 248 16.55 26.22 11.70
N THR A 249 16.56 25.29 12.66
CA THR A 249 17.63 25.15 13.66
C THR A 249 18.00 23.68 13.93
N ALA A 250 19.16 23.48 14.57
CA ALA A 250 19.64 22.14 14.92
C ALA A 250 18.78 21.43 15.98
N ARG A 251 17.83 22.13 16.62
CA ARG A 251 16.90 21.60 17.63
C ARG A 251 15.56 21.18 17.03
N ASP A 252 15.25 21.57 15.81
CA ASP A 252 13.96 21.26 15.20
C ASP A 252 13.94 19.83 14.66
N GLU A 253 12.90 19.09 15.06
CA GLU A 253 12.59 17.76 14.53
C GLU A 253 11.86 17.85 13.19
N LYS A 254 11.08 18.91 12.98
CA LYS A 254 10.46 19.25 11.70
C LYS A 254 11.54 19.64 10.68
N PHE A 255 11.51 19.00 9.52
CA PHE A 255 12.30 19.39 8.35
C PHE A 255 11.42 19.28 7.10
N LEU A 256 11.64 20.14 6.12
CA LEU A 256 11.00 20.07 4.81
C LEU A 256 12.01 19.51 3.80
N VAL A 257 11.51 18.89 2.73
CA VAL A 257 12.36 18.45 1.61
C VAL A 257 12.32 19.51 0.51
N ARG A 258 13.46 19.75 -0.15
CA ARG A 258 13.65 20.71 -1.22
C ARG A 258 14.28 20.05 -2.44
N THR A 259 13.52 20.01 -3.53
CA THR A 259 13.94 19.43 -4.82
C THR A 259 14.67 20.45 -5.66
N VAL A 260 15.79 20.07 -6.28
CA VAL A 260 16.48 20.91 -7.25
C VAL A 260 15.72 20.88 -8.58
N LEU A 261 15.37 22.05 -9.11
CA LEU A 261 14.74 22.21 -10.43
C LEU A 261 15.77 22.59 -11.51
N ALA A 262 16.73 23.45 -11.17
CA ALA A 262 17.73 23.94 -12.10
C ALA A 262 19.06 24.26 -11.40
N VAL A 263 20.13 24.32 -12.20
CA VAL A 263 21.49 24.66 -11.75
C VAL A 263 22.10 25.70 -12.69
N ASP A 264 22.87 26.63 -12.14
CA ASP A 264 23.55 27.69 -12.90
C ASP A 264 25.06 27.51 -12.76
N HIS A 265 25.74 27.21 -13.88
CA HIS A 265 27.18 26.93 -13.89
C HIS A 265 28.05 28.19 -13.89
N GLU A 266 27.52 29.35 -14.28
CA GLU A 266 28.26 30.63 -14.24
C GLU A 266 28.16 31.26 -12.85
N ARG A 267 26.94 31.25 -12.27
CA ARG A 267 26.63 31.84 -10.95
C ARG A 267 26.85 30.85 -9.79
N GLN A 268 27.17 29.60 -10.10
CA GLN A 268 27.40 28.49 -9.15
C GLN A 268 26.26 28.25 -8.15
N SER A 269 25.04 28.56 -8.58
CA SER A 269 23.82 28.50 -7.76
C SER A 269 22.89 27.35 -8.16
N MET A 270 21.98 27.01 -7.24
CA MET A 270 20.98 25.95 -7.40
C MET A 270 19.58 26.53 -7.16
N THR A 271 18.60 26.18 -7.99
CA THR A 271 17.21 26.66 -7.87
C THR A 271 16.32 25.51 -7.42
N PHE A 272 15.50 25.75 -6.40
CA PHE A 272 14.69 24.72 -5.74
C PHE A 272 13.17 24.89 -5.97
N ALA A 273 12.41 23.81 -5.75
CA ALA A 273 10.94 23.79 -5.78
C ALA A 273 10.28 24.37 -4.51
N GLY A 274 10.91 25.38 -3.90
CA GLY A 274 10.48 26.03 -2.66
C GLY A 274 11.61 26.87 -2.07
N ASP A 275 11.27 27.79 -1.17
CA ASP A 275 12.25 28.71 -0.58
C ASP A 275 13.27 27.95 0.29
N VAL A 276 14.52 28.45 0.28
CA VAL A 276 15.68 27.92 1.02
C VAL A 276 16.33 29.10 1.77
N PRO A 277 15.80 29.50 2.94
CA PRO A 277 16.18 30.78 3.56
C PRO A 277 17.58 30.78 4.17
N GLU A 278 18.19 31.97 4.27
CA GLU A 278 19.50 32.15 4.90
C GLU A 278 19.47 31.74 6.39
N GLY A 279 20.61 31.28 6.89
CA GLY A 279 20.78 30.78 8.26
C GLY A 279 20.16 29.40 8.55
N HIS A 280 19.35 28.85 7.64
CA HIS A 280 18.79 27.51 7.79
C HIS A 280 19.86 26.43 7.60
N LEU A 281 19.56 25.23 8.11
CA LEU A 281 20.39 24.05 7.97
C LEU A 281 19.91 23.17 6.82
N VAL A 282 20.84 22.74 5.98
CA VAL A 282 20.63 21.84 4.86
C VAL A 282 21.48 20.57 4.96
N GLN A 283 20.91 19.43 4.56
CA GLN A 283 21.60 18.14 4.51
C GLN A 283 21.11 17.34 3.30
N LEU A 284 21.99 16.58 2.65
CA LEU A 284 21.62 15.71 1.52
C LEU A 284 20.65 14.62 1.97
N MET A 285 19.76 14.19 1.08
CA MET A 285 18.88 13.05 1.28
C MET A 285 18.97 12.04 0.14
N LYS A 286 18.67 10.77 0.41
CA LYS A 286 18.44 9.72 -0.59
C LYS A 286 17.27 8.84 -0.19
N ALA A 287 16.70 8.10 -1.14
CA ALA A 287 15.69 7.09 -0.88
C ALA A 287 15.92 5.86 -1.75
N ASP A 288 15.34 4.73 -1.34
CA ASP A 288 15.12 3.56 -2.19
C ASP A 288 13.60 3.40 -2.44
N PHE A 289 13.23 2.52 -3.36
CA PHE A 289 11.83 2.34 -3.77
C PHE A 289 10.93 1.88 -2.62
N GLU A 290 11.41 1.00 -1.75
CA GLU A 290 10.63 0.47 -0.62
C GLU A 290 10.34 1.57 0.40
N ARG A 291 11.32 2.45 0.67
CA ARG A 291 11.13 3.60 1.57
C ARG A 291 10.19 4.65 0.99
N LEU A 292 10.20 4.88 -0.32
CA LEU A 292 9.20 5.75 -0.96
C LEU A 292 7.79 5.19 -0.75
N VAL A 293 7.56 3.91 -1.05
CA VAL A 293 6.24 3.25 -0.88
C VAL A 293 5.83 3.19 0.61
N GLY A 294 6.72 2.84 1.52
CA GLY A 294 6.47 2.88 2.97
C GLY A 294 6.20 4.31 3.49
N GLY A 295 6.78 5.33 2.85
CA GLY A 295 6.43 6.72 3.08
C GLY A 295 4.96 7.02 2.73
N ALA A 296 4.43 6.44 1.66
CA ALA A 296 3.01 6.55 1.32
C ALA A 296 2.10 5.79 2.30
N GLU A 297 2.51 4.60 2.77
CA GLU A 297 1.80 3.91 3.86
C GLU A 297 1.70 4.75 5.13
N ASP A 298 2.78 5.41 5.55
CA ASP A 298 2.79 6.23 6.76
C ASP A 298 2.03 7.56 6.59
N ALA A 299 1.94 8.09 5.36
CA ALA A 299 0.99 9.17 5.05
C ALA A 299 -0.46 8.67 5.21
N ALA A 300 -0.77 7.47 4.72
CA ALA A 300 -2.10 6.85 4.86
C ALA A 300 -2.44 6.53 6.32
N ARG A 301 -1.45 6.12 7.12
CA ARG A 301 -1.60 5.85 8.55
C ARG A 301 -1.99 7.13 9.31
N ALA A 302 -1.22 8.20 9.15
CA ALA A 302 -1.54 9.51 9.72
C ALA A 302 -2.90 10.05 9.26
N ALA A 303 -3.24 9.86 7.98
CA ALA A 303 -4.54 10.24 7.42
C ALA A 303 -5.71 9.33 7.84
N SER A 304 -5.46 8.20 8.51
CA SER A 304 -6.44 7.19 8.93
C SER A 304 -6.67 7.16 10.45
N GLU A 305 -5.67 7.51 11.26
CA GLU A 305 -5.69 7.39 12.74
C GLU A 305 -6.79 8.20 13.46
N ALA A 306 -7.41 9.18 12.79
CA ALA A 306 -8.56 9.95 13.30
C ALA A 306 -9.90 9.62 12.61
N ALA A 307 -9.98 8.56 11.79
CA ALA A 307 -11.13 8.30 10.93
C ALA A 307 -12.30 7.66 11.69
N ALA A 308 -13.31 8.47 12.02
CA ALA A 308 -14.60 7.96 12.46
C ALA A 308 -15.25 7.14 11.33
N ALA A 309 -15.66 5.89 11.64
CA ALA A 309 -16.24 4.99 10.66
C ALA A 309 -17.64 5.47 10.23
N GLY A 310 -17.72 6.05 9.03
CA GLY A 310 -18.95 6.45 8.35
C GLY A 310 -18.99 5.91 6.92
N GLU A 311 -20.20 5.84 6.35
CA GLU A 311 -20.39 5.35 4.97
C GLU A 311 -19.93 6.41 3.95
N GLY A 312 -18.81 6.11 3.27
CA GLY A 312 -18.25 6.94 2.20
C GLY A 312 -17.21 7.96 2.67
N ALA A 313 -15.95 7.71 2.30
CA ALA A 313 -14.84 8.66 2.43
C ALA A 313 -14.17 8.88 1.07
N LEU A 314 -13.68 10.09 0.82
CA LEU A 314 -12.90 10.45 -0.36
C LEU A 314 -11.47 10.76 0.07
N ALA A 315 -10.51 9.98 -0.42
CA ALA A 315 -9.09 10.26 -0.28
C ALA A 315 -8.56 10.95 -1.54
N ILE A 316 -7.94 12.12 -1.34
CA ILE A 316 -7.28 12.92 -2.38
C ILE A 316 -5.79 12.72 -2.20
N ALA A 317 -5.15 12.01 -3.12
CA ALA A 317 -3.72 11.73 -3.11
C ALA A 317 -2.96 12.75 -3.98
N ILE A 318 -1.96 13.41 -3.41
CA ILE A 318 -1.14 14.39 -4.12
C ILE A 318 0.33 14.06 -3.82
N SER A 319 1.05 13.58 -4.83
CA SER A 319 2.40 13.01 -4.70
C SER A 319 3.36 13.70 -5.66
N CYS A 320 4.60 13.98 -5.25
CA CYS A 320 5.53 14.72 -6.11
C CYS A 320 5.92 13.94 -7.39
N VAL A 321 5.97 14.62 -8.53
CA VAL A 321 6.48 14.08 -9.80
C VAL A 321 7.87 13.46 -9.67
N GLY A 322 8.72 14.00 -8.77
CA GLY A 322 10.04 13.44 -8.48
C GLY A 322 9.98 12.00 -7.97
N ARG A 323 8.92 11.62 -7.26
CA ARG A 323 8.70 10.26 -6.75
C ARG A 323 8.30 9.33 -7.89
N ARG A 324 7.41 9.77 -8.79
CA ARG A 324 7.06 9.07 -10.03
C ARG A 324 8.28 8.84 -10.93
N ILE A 325 9.18 9.82 -11.05
CA ILE A 325 10.42 9.68 -11.83
C ILE A 325 11.34 8.62 -11.21
N VAL A 326 11.45 8.55 -9.88
CA VAL A 326 12.26 7.53 -9.20
C VAL A 326 11.60 6.15 -9.29
N LEU A 327 10.31 6.03 -8.96
CA LEU A 327 9.58 4.76 -8.95
C LEU A 327 9.43 4.15 -10.36
N GLY A 328 9.23 4.96 -11.41
CA GLY A 328 9.04 4.48 -12.78
C GLY A 328 7.86 3.51 -12.89
N ASP A 329 8.10 2.29 -13.39
CA ASP A 329 7.12 1.20 -13.45
C ASP A 329 6.59 0.78 -12.05
N ARG A 330 7.20 1.22 -10.94
CA ARG A 330 6.72 1.01 -9.57
C ARG A 330 5.68 2.02 -9.08
N THR A 331 5.34 3.04 -9.87
CA THR A 331 4.52 4.19 -9.42
C THR A 331 3.15 3.79 -8.86
N GLU A 332 2.49 2.76 -9.40
CA GLU A 332 1.17 2.33 -8.91
C GLU A 332 1.22 1.68 -7.50
N GLU A 333 2.36 1.09 -7.08
CA GLU A 333 2.53 0.52 -5.74
C GLU A 333 2.35 1.57 -4.64
N GLU A 334 2.73 2.81 -4.91
CA GLU A 334 2.56 3.94 -4.00
C GLU A 334 1.08 4.19 -3.67
N VAL A 335 0.20 4.00 -4.65
CA VAL A 335 -1.25 4.20 -4.52
C VAL A 335 -1.93 2.95 -3.95
N GLU A 336 -1.47 1.76 -4.34
CA GLU A 336 -1.91 0.48 -3.75
C GLU A 336 -1.63 0.44 -2.24
N ALA A 337 -0.43 0.84 -1.80
CA ALA A 337 -0.02 0.85 -0.40
C ALA A 337 -0.84 1.83 0.46
N VAL A 338 -1.28 2.96 -0.11
CA VAL A 338 -2.24 3.86 0.54
C VAL A 338 -3.60 3.19 0.74
N LEU A 339 -4.12 2.51 -0.28
CA LEU A 339 -5.41 1.83 -0.22
C LEU A 339 -5.42 0.63 0.74
N ASP A 340 -4.29 -0.04 0.96
CA ASP A 340 -4.15 -1.13 1.94
C ASP A 340 -4.19 -0.65 3.41
N VAL A 341 -3.98 0.65 3.66
CA VAL A 341 -3.97 1.27 5.00
C VAL A 341 -5.24 2.08 5.31
N LEU A 342 -5.89 2.66 4.29
CA LEU A 342 -7.10 3.46 4.47
C LEU A 342 -8.35 2.63 4.84
N PRO A 343 -9.39 3.25 5.45
CA PRO A 343 -10.63 2.55 5.78
C PRO A 343 -11.33 1.94 4.54
N ARG A 344 -11.87 0.73 4.69
CA ARG A 344 -12.63 0.04 3.62
C ARG A 344 -13.77 0.91 3.11
N GLY A 345 -13.92 1.00 1.78
CA GLY A 345 -14.92 1.83 1.13
C GLY A 345 -14.49 3.28 0.88
N THR A 346 -13.27 3.67 1.27
CA THR A 346 -12.65 4.91 0.81
C THR A 346 -12.36 4.83 -0.69
N GLN A 347 -12.78 5.83 -1.47
CA GLN A 347 -12.39 5.95 -2.89
C GLN A 347 -11.19 6.89 -3.00
N VAL A 348 -10.22 6.55 -3.86
CA VAL A 348 -9.02 7.37 -4.11
C VAL A 348 -9.10 8.04 -5.48
N THR A 349 -8.86 9.35 -5.47
CA THR A 349 -8.56 10.19 -6.64
C THR A 349 -7.28 10.98 -6.35
N GLY A 350 -6.65 11.58 -7.36
CA GLY A 350 -5.46 12.38 -7.11
C GLY A 350 -4.65 12.71 -8.36
N PHE A 351 -3.45 13.24 -8.12
CA PHE A 351 -2.49 13.58 -9.16
C PHE A 351 -1.04 13.62 -8.69
N TYR A 352 -0.13 13.46 -9.65
CA TYR A 352 1.28 13.76 -9.46
C TYR A 352 1.54 15.26 -9.68
N SER A 353 2.26 15.86 -8.74
CA SER A 353 2.31 17.30 -8.44
C SER A 353 3.72 17.89 -8.59
N TYR A 354 3.81 19.22 -8.73
CA TYR A 354 5.08 19.97 -8.70
C TYR A 354 5.42 20.56 -7.31
N GLY A 355 4.57 20.32 -6.30
CA GLY A 355 4.80 20.65 -4.90
C GLY A 355 3.52 20.45 -4.09
N GLU A 356 3.63 19.77 -2.96
CA GLU A 356 2.48 19.34 -2.17
C GLU A 356 2.19 20.34 -1.03
N ILE A 357 0.92 20.67 -0.79
CA ILE A 357 0.50 21.56 0.31
C ILE A 357 -0.20 20.71 1.37
N SER A 358 0.33 20.69 2.59
CA SER A 358 -0.27 19.98 3.74
C SER A 358 0.39 20.42 5.05
N PRO A 359 -0.25 20.34 6.22
CA PRO A 359 0.44 20.50 7.50
C PRO A 359 1.41 19.35 7.75
N TYR A 360 2.61 19.64 8.26
CA TYR A 360 3.62 18.62 8.57
C TYR A 360 3.17 17.58 9.61
N ALA A 361 2.29 17.98 10.55
CA ALA A 361 1.66 17.09 11.51
C ALA A 361 0.30 17.63 11.99
N ALA A 362 0.25 18.90 12.39
CA ALA A 362 -0.95 19.65 12.74
C ALA A 362 -0.68 21.16 12.58
N GLY A 363 -1.73 21.98 12.63
CA GLY A 363 -1.63 23.44 12.54
C GLY A 363 -1.48 23.94 11.09
N HIS A 364 -0.69 25.01 10.93
CA HIS A 364 -0.42 25.63 9.62
C HIS A 364 0.16 24.67 8.58
N CYS A 365 -0.16 24.92 7.31
CA CYS A 365 0.35 24.14 6.17
C CYS A 365 1.78 24.53 5.78
N ASP A 366 2.48 23.60 5.13
CA ASP A 366 3.80 23.79 4.53
C ASP A 366 3.76 23.46 3.03
N LEU A 367 4.73 23.98 2.27
CA LEU A 367 5.07 23.43 0.96
C LEU A 367 6.10 22.30 1.12
N HIS A 368 5.72 21.10 0.75
CA HIS A 368 6.57 19.92 0.64
C HIS A 368 6.99 19.69 -0.82
N ASN A 369 8.10 18.98 -1.00
CA ASN A 369 8.47 18.37 -2.27
C ASN A 369 8.88 16.92 -2.01
N GLN A 370 8.90 16.07 -3.04
CA GLN A 370 9.34 14.65 -2.96
C GLN A 370 8.55 13.82 -1.92
N THR A 371 7.37 14.30 -1.55
CA THR A 371 6.49 13.76 -0.51
C THR A 371 5.20 13.24 -1.15
N MET A 372 4.58 12.24 -0.52
CA MET A 372 3.15 12.00 -0.73
C MET A 372 2.37 12.69 0.38
N THR A 373 1.37 13.46 -0.02
CA THR A 373 0.35 13.99 0.87
C THR A 373 -1.00 13.35 0.55
N LEU A 374 -1.79 13.14 1.59
CA LEU A 374 -3.16 12.65 1.49
C LEU A 374 -4.09 13.61 2.22
N THR A 375 -5.26 13.86 1.66
CA THR A 375 -6.39 14.49 2.36
C THR A 375 -7.56 13.52 2.34
N VAL A 376 -8.03 13.08 3.51
CA VAL A 376 -9.24 12.25 3.63
C VAL A 376 -10.39 13.14 4.07
N LEU A 377 -11.43 13.19 3.24
CA LEU A 377 -12.68 13.90 3.48
C LEU A 377 -13.79 12.91 3.81
N SER A 378 -14.49 13.14 4.91
CA SER A 378 -15.73 12.44 5.24
C SER A 378 -16.74 13.37 5.93
N GLU A 379 -17.93 12.87 6.24
CA GLU A 379 -19.01 13.65 6.84
C GLU A 379 -19.67 12.88 7.99
N ALA A 380 -19.53 13.38 9.21
CA ALA A 380 -20.00 12.71 10.42
C ALA A 380 -21.51 12.94 10.66
N LEU A 381 -22.23 11.89 11.05
CA LEU A 381 -23.67 11.96 11.37
C LEU A 381 -23.98 12.86 12.58
N THR A 382 -23.04 12.95 13.52
CA THR A 382 -23.03 13.89 14.65
C THR A 382 -21.97 14.99 14.42
N PRO A 383 -22.10 16.18 15.01
CA PRO A 383 -21.05 17.20 14.94
C PRO A 383 -19.72 16.69 15.54
N ASP A 384 -18.60 17.03 14.90
CA ASP A 384 -17.26 16.79 15.45
C ASP A 384 -16.92 17.82 16.53
N LEU A 385 -17.06 17.38 17.78
CA LEU A 385 -16.71 18.13 18.98
C LEU A 385 -15.21 18.10 19.30
N HIS A 386 -14.41 17.17 18.74
CA HIS A 386 -13.01 17.01 19.16
C HIS A 386 -12.20 18.28 18.91
N ASN A 387 -12.43 18.93 17.76
CA ASN A 387 -11.70 20.14 17.37
C ASN A 387 -12.16 21.44 18.09
N GLN A 388 -13.25 21.42 18.86
CA GLN A 388 -13.65 22.59 19.67
C GLN A 388 -12.78 22.75 20.93
N THR A 389 -12.27 21.63 21.49
CA THR A 389 -11.59 21.57 22.80
C THR A 389 -10.33 22.45 22.88
N MET A 390 -9.58 22.61 21.77
CA MET A 390 -8.37 23.43 21.72
C MET A 390 -8.66 24.93 21.96
N THR A 391 -9.83 25.42 21.52
CA THR A 391 -10.16 26.85 21.52
C THR A 391 -10.42 27.41 22.93
N LEU A 392 -10.91 26.57 23.85
CA LEU A 392 -11.23 26.96 25.22
C LEU A 392 -9.97 27.10 26.10
N THR A 393 -8.93 26.31 25.85
CA THR A 393 -7.68 26.35 26.63
C THR A 393 -6.96 27.69 26.44
N VAL A 394 -6.81 28.15 25.19
CA VAL A 394 -6.06 29.37 24.84
C VAL A 394 -6.68 30.64 25.45
N LEU A 395 -8.01 30.69 25.61
CA LEU A 395 -8.70 31.81 26.26
C LEU A 395 -8.50 31.85 27.79
N SER A 396 -8.00 30.79 28.41
CA SER A 396 -7.73 30.75 29.86
C SER A 396 -6.35 31.31 30.24
N GLU A 397 -5.36 31.21 29.36
CA GLU A 397 -3.97 31.62 29.65
C GLU A 397 -3.71 33.12 29.45
N ALA A 398 -4.62 33.83 28.77
CA ALA A 398 -4.50 35.26 28.47
C ALA A 398 -4.78 36.21 29.68
N LEU A 399 -5.06 35.68 30.88
CA LEU A 399 -5.36 36.47 32.08
C LEU A 399 -4.27 36.37 33.16
N THR A 400 -3.08 36.89 32.86
CA THR A 400 -2.02 37.05 33.86
C THR A 400 -2.28 38.26 34.77
N PRO A 401 -2.35 38.09 36.11
CA PRO A 401 -2.54 39.21 37.02
C PRO A 401 -1.24 40.00 37.24
N VAL A 402 -1.31 41.32 37.07
CA VAL A 402 -0.17 42.23 37.29
C VAL A 402 0.27 42.21 38.77
N PRO A 403 1.55 41.94 39.09
CA PRO A 403 2.03 41.97 40.46
C PRO A 403 2.07 43.41 41.00
N ARG A 404 1.47 43.64 42.17
CA ARG A 404 1.57 44.92 42.91
C ARG A 404 2.44 44.77 44.15
N SER A 405 3.30 45.77 44.36
CA SER A 405 4.24 45.87 45.48
C SER A 405 3.56 46.18 46.83
N HIS A 406 4.26 45.90 47.93
CA HIS A 406 3.83 46.27 49.30
C HIS A 406 3.62 47.78 49.47
N GLY A 407 2.68 48.18 50.35
CA GLY A 407 2.51 49.59 50.75
C GLY A 407 1.34 49.90 51.68
N ALA A 408 1.57 49.79 53.01
CA ALA A 408 0.81 50.46 54.09
C ALA A 408 -0.72 50.17 54.24
N ALA A 409 -1.29 50.75 55.31
CA ALA A 409 -2.66 50.60 55.81
C ALA A 409 -3.04 51.87 56.61
N PRO A 410 -4.20 51.96 57.31
CA PRO A 410 -5.55 51.48 57.01
C PRO A 410 -6.58 52.64 56.88
N GLY A 411 -7.80 52.36 56.41
CA GLY A 411 -8.90 53.36 56.32
C GLY A 411 -10.27 52.78 56.69
N THR A 412 -11.11 53.57 57.37
CA THR A 412 -12.43 53.18 57.91
C THR A 412 -13.62 53.70 57.08
N LEU A 413 -14.84 53.29 57.47
CA LEU A 413 -16.20 53.54 56.90
C LEU A 413 -16.70 52.35 56.05
N ARG A 414 -17.70 51.53 56.45
CA ARG A 414 -18.89 51.62 57.36
C ARG A 414 -20.11 52.30 56.73
N ALA A 415 -21.21 51.54 56.70
CA ALA A 415 -22.61 51.90 56.38
C ALA A 415 -22.92 52.17 54.88
N ALA A 416 -24.13 51.87 54.37
CA ALA A 416 -25.21 50.97 54.82
C ALA A 416 -26.35 50.90 53.78
N ARG A 417 -27.14 49.79 53.79
CA ARG A 417 -28.62 49.73 53.55
C ARG A 417 -29.17 50.17 52.17
N ASP A 418 -30.36 49.79 51.70
CA ASP A 418 -31.45 48.82 52.06
C ASP A 418 -31.94 48.19 50.71
N GLY A 419 -32.81 47.17 50.59
CA GLY A 419 -33.56 46.33 51.53
C GLY A 419 -34.64 45.48 50.80
N GLY A 420 -35.35 44.61 51.52
CA GLY A 420 -36.50 43.77 51.05
C GLY A 420 -36.09 42.34 50.59
N GLU A 421 -36.59 41.21 51.10
CA GLU A 421 -37.97 40.71 51.33
C GLU A 421 -38.64 40.19 50.04
N GLU A 422 -39.29 39.02 49.98
CA GLU A 422 -39.82 38.14 51.04
C GLU A 422 -39.74 36.62 50.73
N ALA A 423 -39.54 35.84 51.80
CA ALA A 423 -40.19 34.57 52.24
C ALA A 423 -40.51 33.36 51.31
N ARG A 424 -40.42 32.16 51.94
CA ARG A 424 -40.84 30.82 51.44
C ARG A 424 -42.24 30.44 51.99
N PRO A 425 -42.87 29.33 51.54
CA PRO A 425 -42.88 28.15 52.44
C PRO A 425 -42.98 26.72 51.82
N LEU A 426 -42.29 25.77 52.49
CA LEU A 426 -42.64 24.33 52.76
C LEU A 426 -42.77 23.28 51.62
N GLY A 427 -42.46 21.99 51.85
CA GLY A 427 -41.77 21.35 53.00
C GLY A 427 -41.96 19.82 53.18
N ARG A 428 -41.31 19.25 54.22
CA ARG A 428 -41.40 17.86 54.80
C ARG A 428 -40.62 16.73 54.07
N ALA A 429 -40.16 15.64 54.72
CA ALA A 429 -40.19 15.17 56.13
C ALA A 429 -38.82 14.56 56.57
N ALA A 430 -38.69 13.97 57.78
CA ALA A 430 -37.39 13.51 58.31
C ALA A 430 -37.43 12.34 59.35
N ARG A 431 -36.35 11.52 59.37
CA ARG A 431 -35.80 10.71 60.52
C ARG A 431 -36.72 9.62 61.15
N PRO A 432 -36.28 8.81 62.15
CA PRO A 432 -34.92 8.45 62.65
C PRO A 432 -34.65 6.91 62.69
N LEU A 433 -33.50 6.45 63.22
CA LEU A 433 -33.37 5.54 64.40
C LEU A 433 -31.89 5.22 64.77
N VAL A 434 -31.65 4.55 65.90
CA VAL A 434 -30.38 4.56 66.69
C VAL A 434 -30.18 3.23 67.48
N GLU A 435 -28.91 2.86 67.76
CA GLU A 435 -28.43 1.83 68.75
C GLU A 435 -28.81 0.33 68.48
N GLU A 436 -28.16 -0.71 69.04
CA GLU A 436 -27.09 -0.84 70.07
C GLU A 436 -26.23 -2.14 69.91
N ALA A 437 -25.39 -2.45 70.92
CA ALA A 437 -24.94 -3.78 71.40
C ALA A 437 -23.49 -4.31 71.12
N ARG A 438 -22.87 -4.73 72.24
CA ARG A 438 -21.69 -5.62 72.46
C ARG A 438 -22.21 -6.86 73.27
N PRO A 439 -21.47 -7.95 73.63
CA PRO A 439 -20.07 -7.98 74.10
C PRO A 439 -19.22 -9.26 73.73
N LEU A 440 -17.88 -9.24 73.82
CA LEU A 440 -16.94 -9.87 74.80
C LEU A 440 -16.71 -11.42 74.79
N VAL A 441 -15.41 -11.79 74.93
CA VAL A 441 -14.86 -12.99 75.63
C VAL A 441 -15.02 -14.34 74.85
N GLU A 442 -14.11 -15.33 74.85
CA GLU A 442 -13.05 -15.77 75.80
C GLU A 442 -11.82 -16.46 75.12
N GLN A 443 -10.64 -16.51 75.80
CA GLN A 443 -9.55 -17.55 75.88
C GLN A 443 -9.07 -18.38 74.63
N ALA A 444 -7.86 -18.98 74.57
CA ALA A 444 -6.60 -18.90 75.34
C ALA A 444 -5.45 -19.72 74.65
N ARG A 445 -4.18 -19.44 75.05
CA ARG A 445 -3.00 -20.36 75.16
C ARG A 445 -2.52 -21.12 73.89
N SER A 446 -1.26 -21.03 73.44
CA SER A 446 0.03 -21.48 74.04
C SER A 446 0.09 -23.01 74.27
N THR A 447 1.15 -23.77 73.98
CA THR A 447 2.60 -23.51 73.79
C THR A 447 3.18 -24.45 72.70
N GLY A 448 4.23 -24.09 71.96
CA GLY A 448 5.64 -24.44 72.30
C GLY A 448 6.13 -25.64 71.46
N ASP A 449 7.43 -25.98 71.38
CA ASP A 449 8.65 -25.26 71.80
C ASP A 449 9.90 -25.86 71.08
N GLU A 450 11.08 -25.23 71.24
CA GLU A 450 12.44 -25.74 70.93
C GLU A 450 12.81 -26.08 69.46
N ALA A 451 14.06 -25.99 68.97
CA ALA A 451 15.29 -25.28 69.37
C ALA A 451 16.07 -24.96 68.05
N ARG A 452 16.79 -23.83 67.85
CA ARG A 452 18.02 -23.31 68.51
C ARG A 452 19.24 -24.25 68.38
N PRO A 453 20.51 -23.75 68.36
CA PRO A 453 20.93 -22.43 68.89
C PRO A 453 21.98 -21.62 68.04
N THR A 454 21.91 -20.26 68.09
CA THR A 454 23.00 -19.31 68.45
C THR A 454 24.29 -19.15 67.57
N VAL A 455 25.15 -18.11 67.59
CA VAL A 455 25.33 -16.75 68.23
C VAL A 455 26.57 -16.08 67.55
N ARG A 456 26.88 -14.76 67.51
CA ARG A 456 26.19 -13.44 67.67
C ARG A 456 27.27 -12.31 67.58
N VAL A 457 26.85 -11.03 67.63
CA VAL A 457 27.58 -9.77 68.01
C VAL A 457 28.65 -9.14 67.04
N PRO A 458 28.89 -7.80 67.12
CA PRO A 458 29.42 -6.94 66.04
C PRO A 458 30.65 -6.09 66.56
N PRO A 459 30.83 -4.74 66.39
CA PRO A 459 30.39 -3.71 65.42
C PRO A 459 31.50 -2.74 64.88
N ASN A 460 31.10 -1.72 64.10
CA ASN A 460 31.72 -0.38 63.89
C ASN A 460 33.19 -0.24 63.39
N GLY A 461 33.44 0.61 62.38
CA GLY A 461 34.80 1.07 62.03
C GLY A 461 34.91 2.04 60.83
N GLN A 462 35.47 3.23 61.05
CA GLN A 462 35.46 4.43 60.19
C GLN A 462 36.33 4.41 58.90
N ARG A 463 35.94 5.26 57.93
CA ARG A 463 36.74 6.07 56.95
C ARG A 463 38.21 5.67 56.58
N THR A 464 38.55 5.68 55.28
CA THR A 464 39.66 6.49 54.65
C THR A 464 39.69 6.35 53.10
N ALA A 465 40.75 6.80 52.39
CA ALA A 465 40.74 7.11 50.94
C ALA A 465 41.84 6.42 50.08
N ARG A 466 41.87 6.74 48.76
CA ARG A 466 42.72 6.18 47.67
C ARG A 466 44.25 6.22 47.90
N PRO A 467 45.03 5.35 47.20
CA PRO A 467 45.98 5.85 46.18
C PRO A 467 45.99 5.07 44.82
N ARG A 468 47.15 4.96 44.11
CA ARG A 468 47.29 4.82 42.63
C ARG A 468 48.20 3.66 42.11
N ILE A 469 48.07 3.43 40.79
CA ILE A 469 48.87 2.66 39.79
C ILE A 469 50.42 2.75 39.92
N PRO A 470 51.17 1.77 39.34
CA PRO A 470 52.19 2.08 38.31
C PRO A 470 52.17 1.18 37.03
N GLY A 471 52.78 1.64 35.93
CA GLY A 471 53.07 0.87 34.68
C GLY A 471 54.46 0.19 34.69
N PRO A 472 55.00 -0.35 33.55
CA PRO A 472 56.06 0.37 32.78
C PRO A 472 56.11 -0.01 31.23
N PRO A 473 57.23 -0.06 30.44
CA PRO A 473 57.35 0.82 29.24
C PRO A 473 58.06 0.26 27.94
N SER A 474 58.25 1.14 26.94
CA SER A 474 59.34 1.26 25.92
C SER A 474 59.82 0.09 25.00
N GLY A 475 60.15 0.42 23.74
CA GLY A 475 60.85 -0.44 22.74
C GLY A 475 62.41 -0.40 22.81
N PRO A 476 63.21 -0.63 21.73
CA PRO A 476 62.87 -0.42 20.29
C PRO A 476 63.57 -1.35 19.22
N LEU A 477 63.44 -0.95 17.93
CA LEU A 477 64.37 -1.09 16.78
C LEU A 477 64.51 -2.37 15.90
N LEU A 478 64.66 -2.09 14.58
CA LEU A 478 65.42 -2.73 13.49
C LEU A 478 64.80 -3.77 12.50
N ALA A 479 64.91 -3.39 11.21
CA ALA A 479 65.19 -4.17 9.98
C ALA A 479 64.20 -5.24 9.43
N GLY A 480 63.93 -5.14 8.12
CA GLY A 480 63.67 -6.27 7.20
C GLY A 480 64.88 -6.45 6.25
N PRO A 481 64.75 -6.92 4.98
CA PRO A 481 63.56 -7.45 4.28
C PRO A 481 63.85 -8.72 3.39
N ARG A 482 62.92 -9.07 2.47
CA ARG A 482 63.08 -9.84 1.18
C ARG A 482 62.97 -11.39 1.14
N SER A 483 62.50 -11.83 -0.04
CA SER A 483 62.74 -13.09 -0.78
C SER A 483 62.23 -14.45 -0.27
N GLY A 484 61.41 -15.13 -1.10
CA GLY A 484 61.36 -16.61 -1.24
C GLY A 484 62.26 -17.05 -2.41
N PRO A 485 61.89 -18.04 -3.27
CA PRO A 485 60.75 -18.98 -3.25
C PRO A 485 61.16 -20.45 -3.58
N LEU A 486 60.20 -21.34 -3.94
CA LEU A 486 60.37 -22.66 -4.64
C LEU A 486 60.99 -23.82 -3.79
N LEU A 487 60.90 -25.13 -4.12
CA LEU A 487 59.94 -25.97 -4.88
C LEU A 487 60.14 -27.48 -4.57
N ALA A 488 59.08 -28.28 -4.75
CA ALA A 488 59.05 -29.71 -5.18
C ALA A 488 59.64 -30.85 -4.30
N GLY A 489 59.04 -32.06 -4.48
CA GLY A 489 59.59 -33.36 -4.06
C GLY A 489 58.89 -34.04 -2.86
N ALA A 490 58.61 -35.36 -2.86
CA ALA A 490 57.63 -36.11 -3.67
C ALA A 490 57.64 -37.61 -3.27
N ARG A 491 56.48 -38.15 -2.84
CA ARG A 491 56.08 -39.59 -2.78
C ARG A 491 56.91 -40.60 -1.96
N SER A 492 56.28 -41.18 -0.91
CA SER A 492 56.19 -42.66 -0.74
C SER A 492 55.16 -43.05 0.33
N GLU A 493 54.42 -44.13 0.06
CA GLU A 493 53.56 -44.93 0.97
C GLU A 493 54.11 -46.40 0.94
N PRO A 494 53.62 -47.43 1.69
CA PRO A 494 52.27 -47.63 2.26
C PRO A 494 52.20 -48.33 3.65
N VAL A 495 51.01 -48.89 3.97
CA VAL A 495 50.65 -49.95 4.94
C VAL A 495 50.11 -49.49 6.32
N SER A 496 49.00 -50.11 6.75
CA SER A 496 48.21 -49.75 7.93
C SER A 496 47.88 -50.96 8.83
N SER A 497 47.58 -50.73 10.11
CA SER A 497 46.83 -51.70 10.93
C SER A 497 46.10 -51.10 12.15
N GLY A 498 44.77 -51.21 12.17
CA GLY A 498 44.05 -51.64 13.39
C GLY A 498 43.25 -50.63 14.25
N ARG A 499 41.94 -50.57 13.97
CA ARG A 499 40.81 -50.34 14.92
C ARG A 499 40.35 -48.88 15.21
N LEU A 500 39.20 -48.80 15.89
CA LEU A 500 38.09 -47.83 15.78
C LEU A 500 37.45 -47.62 17.19
N PRO A 501 36.47 -46.71 17.41
CA PRO A 501 36.12 -45.46 16.70
C PRO A 501 35.71 -44.27 17.63
N THR A 502 36.21 -43.04 17.42
CA THR A 502 35.55 -41.80 17.94
C THR A 502 35.96 -40.53 17.16
N THR A 503 35.48 -40.36 15.93
CA THR A 503 35.36 -39.05 15.24
C THR A 503 34.48 -39.20 14.00
N VAL A 504 33.88 -38.12 13.52
CA VAL A 504 33.19 -38.07 12.21
C VAL A 504 34.02 -37.18 11.29
N ASP A 505 34.57 -37.76 10.22
CA ASP A 505 35.47 -37.07 9.31
C ASP A 505 34.76 -36.03 8.43
N ARG A 506 35.48 -34.95 8.09
CA ARG A 506 35.16 -34.10 6.95
C ARG A 506 35.78 -34.70 5.67
N PRO A 507 35.04 -34.87 4.57
CA PRO A 507 35.65 -35.22 3.28
C PRO A 507 36.54 -34.08 2.77
N SER A 508 37.61 -34.41 2.05
CA SER A 508 38.59 -33.45 1.54
C SER A 508 38.16 -32.81 0.20
N PRO A 509 38.42 -31.50 -0.01
CA PRO A 509 38.07 -30.81 -1.24
C PRO A 509 39.20 -30.92 -2.30
N SER A 510 39.19 -31.97 -3.13
CA SER A 510 40.23 -32.17 -4.16
C SER A 510 39.75 -32.80 -5.47
N SER A 511 38.77 -32.17 -6.14
CA SER A 511 38.35 -32.56 -7.51
C SER A 511 37.76 -31.42 -8.36
N TRP A 512 38.03 -30.16 -8.02
CA TRP A 512 37.50 -28.99 -8.74
C TRP A 512 38.58 -28.26 -9.54
N SER A 513 38.39 -28.19 -10.86
CA SER A 513 39.09 -27.21 -11.70
C SER A 513 38.39 -25.86 -11.60
N PRO A 514 39.10 -24.72 -11.66
CA PRO A 514 38.49 -23.40 -11.57
C PRO A 514 37.69 -23.08 -12.84
N ARG A 515 36.40 -23.42 -12.84
CA ARG A 515 35.40 -22.79 -13.71
C ARG A 515 35.11 -21.39 -13.16
N ALA A 516 35.04 -20.40 -14.04
CA ALA A 516 34.51 -19.08 -13.67
C ALA A 516 33.03 -19.22 -13.28
N ALA A 517 32.60 -18.50 -12.24
CA ALA A 517 31.21 -18.50 -11.80
C ALA A 517 30.27 -17.99 -12.93
N PRO A 518 29.06 -18.56 -13.11
CA PRO A 518 28.12 -18.10 -14.13
C PRO A 518 27.77 -16.62 -13.94
N ALA A 519 27.83 -15.85 -15.02
CA ALA A 519 27.48 -14.42 -15.03
C ALA A 519 26.54 -14.11 -16.21
N ARG A 520 25.47 -13.34 -15.95
CA ARG A 520 24.44 -12.96 -16.92
C ARG A 520 24.32 -11.45 -17.04
N ILE A 521 24.21 -10.93 -18.27
CA ILE A 521 23.94 -9.50 -18.50
C ILE A 521 22.49 -9.21 -18.06
N VAL A 522 22.30 -8.15 -17.28
CA VAL A 522 20.98 -7.67 -16.91
C VAL A 522 20.47 -6.77 -18.05
N PRO A 523 19.25 -7.00 -18.60
CA PRO A 523 18.65 -6.07 -19.55
C PRO A 523 18.39 -4.70 -18.89
N PRO A 524 18.48 -3.58 -19.61
CA PRO A 524 18.09 -2.28 -19.05
C PRO A 524 16.63 -2.30 -18.60
N ALA A 525 16.31 -1.56 -17.54
CA ALA A 525 14.97 -1.50 -16.97
C ALA A 525 13.91 -1.17 -18.05
N GLY A 526 12.80 -1.91 -18.03
CA GLY A 526 11.74 -1.85 -19.05
C GLY A 526 11.88 -2.88 -20.19
N ALA A 527 13.04 -3.51 -20.38
CA ALA A 527 13.27 -4.48 -21.46
C ALA A 527 12.94 -5.96 -21.11
N ALA A 528 12.18 -6.21 -20.03
CA ALA A 528 11.79 -7.55 -19.59
C ALA A 528 10.30 -7.83 -19.86
N GLY A 529 10.02 -8.82 -20.70
CA GLY A 529 8.66 -9.17 -21.14
C GLY A 529 7.67 -9.48 -20.00
N ARG A 530 6.74 -8.54 -19.75
CA ARG A 530 5.77 -8.53 -18.65
C ARG A 530 4.97 -9.86 -18.54
N LEU A 531 5.22 -10.63 -17.47
CA LEU A 531 4.35 -11.71 -17.00
C LEU A 531 3.40 -11.19 -15.93
N ASP A 532 2.10 -11.20 -16.16
CA ASP A 532 1.08 -10.66 -15.23
C ASP A 532 0.86 -11.46 -13.94
N GLY A 533 1.52 -12.61 -13.80
CA GLY A 533 1.50 -13.40 -12.57
C GLY A 533 2.56 -14.51 -12.60
N LEU A 534 2.77 -15.12 -11.44
CA LEU A 534 3.85 -16.08 -11.23
C LEU A 534 3.53 -17.44 -11.85
N ALA A 535 4.31 -17.83 -12.86
CA ALA A 535 4.29 -19.17 -13.43
C ALA A 535 5.25 -20.10 -12.67
N PHE A 536 4.96 -21.40 -12.68
CA PHE A 536 5.87 -22.41 -12.12
C PHE A 536 5.85 -23.72 -12.91
N ASP A 537 7.02 -24.38 -12.99
CA ASP A 537 7.15 -25.76 -13.48
C ASP A 537 7.74 -26.67 -12.39
N ARG A 538 7.52 -27.98 -12.53
CA ARG A 538 7.85 -28.98 -11.50
C ARG A 538 8.46 -30.23 -12.10
N GLN A 539 9.53 -30.72 -11.48
CA GLN A 539 10.27 -31.89 -11.91
C GLN A 539 10.82 -32.61 -10.68
N ARG A 540 10.50 -33.90 -10.48
CA ARG A 540 11.13 -34.70 -9.42
C ARG A 540 12.39 -35.38 -9.98
N ILE A 541 13.53 -35.10 -9.34
CA ILE A 541 14.85 -35.62 -9.69
C ILE A 541 15.32 -36.44 -8.48
N GLY A 542 15.27 -37.76 -8.61
CA GLY A 542 15.46 -38.68 -7.49
C GLY A 542 14.47 -38.38 -6.34
N ASP A 543 15.02 -38.15 -5.15
CA ASP A 543 14.30 -37.88 -3.90
C ASP A 543 13.91 -36.37 -3.73
N VAL A 544 14.33 -35.50 -4.66
CA VAL A 544 14.11 -34.04 -4.60
C VAL A 544 13.02 -33.63 -5.59
N LEU A 545 12.05 -32.81 -5.15
CA LEU A 545 11.15 -32.07 -6.05
C LEU A 545 11.79 -30.72 -6.36
N VAL A 546 12.16 -30.49 -7.62
CA VAL A 546 12.52 -29.18 -8.13
C VAL A 546 11.23 -28.47 -8.55
N VAL A 547 11.04 -27.24 -8.08
CA VAL A 547 9.99 -26.32 -8.53
C VAL A 547 10.66 -25.05 -9.02
N ARG A 548 10.51 -24.74 -10.31
CA ARG A 548 10.97 -23.47 -10.88
C ARG A 548 9.87 -22.43 -10.80
N LEU A 549 10.20 -21.18 -10.46
CA LEU A 549 9.25 -20.08 -10.44
C LEU A 549 9.74 -18.92 -11.32
N ALA A 550 8.84 -18.34 -12.12
CA ALA A 550 9.17 -17.27 -13.05
C ALA A 550 8.03 -16.26 -13.23
N GLY A 551 8.38 -14.98 -13.43
CA GLY A 551 7.43 -13.88 -13.53
C GLY A 551 7.25 -13.06 -12.25
N ARG A 552 6.15 -12.30 -12.19
CA ARG A 552 5.81 -11.41 -11.08
C ARG A 552 5.02 -12.13 -9.98
N MET A 553 5.52 -12.13 -8.74
CA MET A 553 4.85 -12.67 -7.56
C MET A 553 3.93 -11.61 -6.95
N THR A 554 2.63 -11.69 -7.24
CA THR A 554 1.58 -10.74 -6.80
C THR A 554 0.48 -11.45 -6.01
N GLU A 555 -0.59 -10.77 -5.61
CA GLU A 555 -1.86 -11.34 -5.11
C GLU A 555 -2.48 -12.42 -6.04
N SER A 556 -2.13 -12.44 -7.33
CA SER A 556 -2.47 -13.52 -8.26
C SER A 556 -1.81 -14.87 -7.94
N PHE A 557 -0.74 -14.86 -7.13
CA PHE A 557 0.03 -16.06 -6.77
C PHE A 557 -0.74 -16.94 -5.79
N LYS A 558 -1.18 -18.11 -6.26
CA LYS A 558 -1.97 -19.07 -5.46
C LYS A 558 -1.08 -19.92 -4.56
N GLY A 559 -0.38 -19.29 -3.61
CA GLY A 559 0.60 -19.92 -2.72
C GLY A 559 0.02 -21.12 -1.96
N ALA A 560 -1.21 -20.98 -1.43
CA ALA A 560 -1.92 -22.06 -0.72
C ALA A 560 -2.32 -23.27 -1.59
N ALA A 561 -2.25 -23.17 -2.93
CA ALA A 561 -2.41 -24.31 -3.83
C ALA A 561 -1.07 -25.05 -4.00
N LEU A 562 -0.02 -24.33 -4.42
CA LEU A 562 1.32 -24.89 -4.62
C LEU A 562 1.86 -25.56 -3.34
N ALA A 563 1.60 -24.97 -2.17
CA ALA A 563 1.98 -25.54 -0.88
C ALA A 563 1.54 -27.00 -0.68
N ARG A 564 0.36 -27.39 -1.20
CA ARG A 564 -0.19 -28.76 -1.05
C ARG A 564 0.62 -29.81 -1.82
N GLU A 565 1.43 -29.37 -2.77
CA GLU A 565 2.18 -30.19 -3.70
C GLU A 565 3.69 -30.21 -3.36
N LEU A 566 4.12 -29.35 -2.42
CA LEU A 566 5.47 -29.37 -1.84
C LEU A 566 5.54 -30.44 -0.73
N ASP A 567 6.34 -31.48 -0.95
CA ASP A 567 6.46 -32.64 -0.05
C ASP A 567 7.84 -33.31 -0.16
N GLY A 568 8.38 -33.80 0.96
CA GLY A 568 9.66 -34.50 1.02
C GLY A 568 10.87 -33.53 1.01
N LYS A 569 11.87 -33.78 0.15
CA LYS A 569 12.91 -32.77 -0.15
C LYS A 569 12.42 -31.90 -1.29
N VAL A 570 12.51 -30.58 -1.15
CA VAL A 570 12.10 -29.60 -2.16
C VAL A 570 13.25 -28.62 -2.43
N LEU A 571 13.49 -28.33 -3.72
CA LEU A 571 14.35 -27.24 -4.18
C LEU A 571 13.50 -26.24 -4.96
N LEU A 572 13.46 -24.99 -4.52
CA LEU A 572 12.83 -23.89 -5.22
C LEU A 572 13.90 -23.17 -6.06
N ASP A 573 13.76 -23.23 -7.37
CA ASP A 573 14.62 -22.57 -8.35
C ASP A 573 13.99 -21.22 -8.74
N LEU A 574 14.65 -20.14 -8.34
CA LEU A 574 14.06 -18.80 -8.29
C LEU A 574 14.69 -17.83 -9.30
N ALA A 575 15.46 -18.36 -10.26
CA ALA A 575 16.24 -17.60 -11.23
C ALA A 575 15.42 -16.68 -12.17
N GLY A 576 14.12 -16.96 -12.30
CA GLY A 576 13.18 -16.21 -13.15
C GLY A 576 12.18 -15.35 -12.38
N VAL A 577 12.28 -15.23 -11.04
CA VAL A 577 11.39 -14.35 -10.28
C VAL A 577 11.80 -12.90 -10.54
N GLU A 578 10.97 -12.19 -11.32
CA GLU A 578 11.26 -10.84 -11.82
C GLU A 578 10.91 -9.75 -10.81
N ARG A 579 9.93 -10.00 -9.93
CA ARG A 579 9.34 -9.01 -9.02
C ARG A 579 8.52 -9.71 -7.92
N ILE A 580 8.41 -9.07 -6.76
CA ILE A 580 7.57 -9.52 -5.64
C ILE A 580 6.85 -8.29 -5.07
N THR A 581 5.53 -8.35 -4.89
CA THR A 581 4.74 -7.29 -4.21
C THR A 581 4.42 -7.66 -2.76
N SER A 582 3.99 -6.71 -1.93
CA SER A 582 3.58 -6.95 -0.53
C SER A 582 2.44 -7.98 -0.39
N PHE A 583 1.61 -8.18 -1.43
CA PHE A 583 0.68 -9.31 -1.50
C PHE A 583 1.37 -10.62 -1.89
N GLY A 584 2.28 -10.61 -2.86
CA GLY A 584 3.10 -11.76 -3.21
C GLY A 584 3.91 -12.31 -2.03
N VAL A 585 4.50 -11.43 -1.21
CA VAL A 585 5.15 -11.79 0.07
C VAL A 585 4.17 -12.49 1.02
N ARG A 586 2.94 -11.97 1.18
CA ARG A 586 1.91 -12.57 2.04
C ARG A 586 1.52 -13.98 1.57
N GLU A 587 1.34 -14.21 0.26
CA GLU A 587 1.05 -15.54 -0.30
C GLU A 587 2.25 -16.49 -0.27
N TRP A 588 3.47 -15.98 -0.44
CA TRP A 588 4.71 -16.75 -0.29
C TRP A 588 4.93 -17.24 1.14
N LEU A 589 4.81 -16.35 2.14
CA LEU A 589 4.96 -16.74 3.55
C LEU A 589 3.89 -17.76 3.96
N GLN A 590 2.64 -17.60 3.49
CA GLN A 590 1.59 -18.61 3.66
C GLN A 590 1.93 -19.93 2.97
N MET A 591 2.46 -19.92 1.74
CA MET A 591 2.89 -21.13 1.03
C MET A 591 3.95 -21.89 1.84
N ILE A 592 5.01 -21.19 2.25
CA ILE A 592 6.11 -21.76 3.01
C ILE A 592 5.58 -22.34 4.33
N GLN A 593 4.79 -21.58 5.11
CA GLN A 593 4.18 -22.02 6.36
C GLN A 593 3.29 -23.27 6.18
N ALA A 594 2.44 -23.29 5.15
CA ALA A 594 1.56 -24.43 4.86
C ALA A 594 2.31 -25.67 4.33
N ALA A 595 3.49 -25.48 3.74
CA ALA A 595 4.37 -26.55 3.28
C ALA A 595 5.24 -27.16 4.40
N GLN A 596 5.76 -26.35 5.34
CA GLN A 596 6.71 -26.76 6.39
C GLN A 596 6.43 -28.15 7.02
N PRO A 597 5.19 -28.50 7.44
CA PRO A 597 4.92 -29.80 8.09
C PRO A 597 5.16 -31.05 7.21
N ARG A 598 5.31 -30.88 5.89
CA ARG A 598 5.59 -31.93 4.89
C ARG A 598 6.99 -31.82 4.27
N LEU A 599 7.75 -30.79 4.62
CA LEU A 599 9.10 -30.57 4.14
C LEU A 599 10.12 -31.24 5.07
N ARG A 600 10.72 -32.32 4.60
CA ARG A 600 11.89 -32.97 5.23
C ARG A 600 13.16 -32.13 5.03
N ALA A 601 13.24 -31.39 3.91
CA ALA A 601 14.22 -30.33 3.69
C ALA A 601 13.73 -29.37 2.60
N LEU A 602 14.17 -28.10 2.68
CA LEU A 602 13.86 -27.05 1.72
C LEU A 602 15.14 -26.32 1.32
N TYR A 603 15.36 -26.19 0.01
CA TYR A 603 16.49 -25.49 -0.58
C TYR A 603 16.00 -24.35 -1.48
N LEU A 604 16.61 -23.18 -1.39
CA LEU A 604 16.35 -22.02 -2.26
C LEU A 604 17.57 -21.82 -3.16
N ALA A 605 17.40 -21.95 -4.46
CA ALA A 605 18.45 -21.98 -5.46
C ALA A 605 18.30 -20.86 -6.49
N ARG A 606 19.42 -20.31 -6.93
CA ARG A 606 19.52 -19.25 -7.94
C ARG A 606 18.57 -18.07 -7.67
N CYS A 607 18.45 -17.67 -6.40
CA CYS A 607 17.60 -16.56 -5.96
C CYS A 607 17.94 -15.30 -6.76
N SER A 608 16.99 -14.72 -7.49
CA SER A 608 17.16 -13.42 -8.15
C SER A 608 17.28 -12.29 -7.14
N GLU A 609 17.81 -11.13 -7.54
CA GLU A 609 17.95 -9.94 -6.69
C GLU A 609 16.64 -9.57 -5.93
N PRO A 610 15.43 -9.54 -6.54
CA PRO A 610 14.18 -9.32 -5.79
C PRO A 610 13.91 -10.34 -4.68
N VAL A 611 14.36 -11.59 -4.84
CA VAL A 611 14.24 -12.64 -3.82
C VAL A 611 15.28 -12.44 -2.72
N VAL A 612 16.51 -12.05 -3.07
CA VAL A 612 17.58 -11.74 -2.11
C VAL A 612 17.19 -10.56 -1.21
N ASN A 613 16.63 -9.50 -1.78
CA ASN A 613 16.18 -8.33 -1.03
C ASN A 613 15.10 -8.72 0.01
N GLN A 614 14.16 -9.58 -0.36
CA GLN A 614 13.15 -10.12 0.58
C GLN A 614 13.74 -11.09 1.62
N LEU A 615 14.78 -11.86 1.28
CA LEU A 615 15.52 -12.72 2.23
C LEU A 615 16.27 -11.90 3.30
N SER A 616 16.88 -10.77 2.92
CA SER A 616 17.57 -9.87 3.84
C SER A 616 16.61 -9.08 4.74
N MET A 617 15.45 -8.66 4.22
CA MET A 617 14.46 -7.92 5.01
C MET A 617 13.61 -8.83 5.93
N ILE A 618 13.20 -10.01 5.45
CA ILE A 618 12.17 -10.82 6.11
C ILE A 618 12.76 -12.15 6.61
N ARG A 619 13.10 -12.22 7.91
CA ARG A 619 13.70 -13.39 8.59
C ARG A 619 12.97 -14.74 8.44
N ARG A 620 11.71 -14.74 7.97
CA ARG A 620 10.92 -15.96 7.72
C ARG A 620 10.73 -16.28 6.24
N PHE A 621 11.34 -15.53 5.31
CA PHE A 621 11.11 -15.68 3.88
C PHE A 621 11.56 -17.04 3.33
N ALA A 622 12.69 -17.58 3.78
CA ALA A 622 13.08 -18.97 3.49
C ALA A 622 12.37 -20.03 4.37
N GLY A 623 11.63 -19.62 5.41
CA GLY A 623 11.20 -20.51 6.49
C GLY A 623 12.38 -21.20 7.16
N ASN A 624 12.31 -22.52 7.33
CA ASN A 624 13.43 -23.36 7.74
C ASN A 624 14.34 -23.80 6.56
N GLY A 625 14.23 -23.15 5.41
CA GLY A 625 14.98 -23.49 4.19
C GLY A 625 16.40 -22.94 4.18
N GLN A 626 17.29 -23.67 3.49
CA GLN A 626 18.66 -23.27 3.22
C GLN A 626 18.75 -22.57 1.86
N VAL A 627 19.36 -21.38 1.79
CA VAL A 627 19.74 -20.78 0.50
C VAL A 627 21.04 -21.40 0.04
N VAL A 628 21.04 -22.01 -1.15
CA VAL A 628 22.19 -22.75 -1.70
C VAL A 628 22.91 -21.98 -2.81
N SER A 629 22.20 -21.11 -3.54
CA SER A 629 22.78 -20.15 -4.47
C SER A 629 21.85 -18.97 -4.75
N PHE A 630 22.42 -17.83 -5.12
CA PHE A 630 21.72 -16.56 -5.37
C PHE A 630 22.51 -15.67 -6.33
N TYR A 631 21.83 -14.75 -7.01
CA TYR A 631 22.47 -13.75 -7.86
C TYR A 631 22.90 -12.52 -7.04
N ALA A 632 23.98 -11.88 -7.47
CA ALA A 632 24.54 -10.68 -6.86
C ALA A 632 24.88 -9.66 -7.97
N PRO A 633 24.52 -8.36 -7.83
CA PRO A 633 24.69 -7.35 -8.87
C PRO A 633 26.12 -6.78 -8.93
N TYR A 634 26.61 -6.56 -10.15
CA TYR A 634 27.92 -5.96 -10.43
C TYR A 634 27.85 -4.99 -11.60
N CYS A 635 28.60 -3.89 -11.53
CA CYS A 635 28.84 -2.99 -12.64
C CYS A 635 30.27 -3.19 -13.19
N CYS A 636 30.42 -3.29 -14.51
CA CYS A 636 31.73 -3.52 -15.11
C CYS A 636 32.56 -2.23 -15.24
N GLU A 637 33.66 -2.16 -14.49
CA GLU A 637 34.61 -1.02 -14.48
C GLU A 637 35.15 -0.66 -15.87
N SER A 638 35.22 -1.63 -16.79
CA SER A 638 35.78 -1.45 -18.14
C SER A 638 34.76 -1.08 -19.22
N CYS A 639 33.44 -1.18 -18.98
CA CYS A 639 32.43 -0.89 -20.01
C CYS A 639 31.06 -0.38 -19.51
N GLY A 640 30.90 -0.13 -18.21
CA GLY A 640 29.66 0.39 -17.60
C GLY A 640 28.45 -0.55 -17.70
N ALA A 641 28.63 -1.80 -18.14
CA ALA A 641 27.53 -2.76 -18.24
C ALA A 641 27.24 -3.39 -16.86
N GLN A 642 25.99 -3.30 -16.41
CA GLN A 642 25.49 -4.07 -15.27
C GLN A 642 25.30 -5.54 -15.63
N PHE A 643 25.62 -6.42 -14.69
CA PHE A 643 25.50 -7.87 -14.83
C PHE A 643 25.34 -8.53 -13.46
N GLU A 644 24.64 -9.66 -13.40
CA GLU A 644 24.58 -10.49 -12.20
C GLU A 644 25.62 -11.60 -12.26
N ARG A 645 26.28 -11.86 -11.13
CA ARG A 645 27.08 -13.08 -10.89
C ARG A 645 26.23 -14.05 -10.07
N LEU A 646 26.19 -15.33 -10.44
CA LEU A 646 25.68 -16.38 -9.56
C LEU A 646 26.71 -16.63 -8.45
N VAL A 647 26.26 -16.55 -7.20
CA VAL A 647 27.00 -16.86 -5.97
C VAL A 647 26.53 -18.22 -5.47
N ASP A 648 27.47 -19.10 -5.13
CA ASP A 648 27.19 -20.41 -4.54
C ASP A 648 27.66 -20.43 -3.09
N CYS A 649 26.74 -20.75 -2.18
CA CYS A 649 26.96 -20.62 -0.73
C CYS A 649 28.06 -21.55 -0.18
N ALA A 650 28.47 -22.59 -0.91
CA ALA A 650 29.55 -23.49 -0.51
C ALA A 650 30.87 -23.24 -1.26
N HIS A 651 30.82 -22.75 -2.51
CA HIS A 651 32.02 -22.36 -3.26
C HIS A 651 32.57 -21.02 -2.79
N ASP A 652 31.71 -20.00 -2.69
CA ASP A 652 32.06 -18.64 -2.31
C ASP A 652 32.11 -18.44 -0.77
N ALA A 653 32.01 -19.53 0.00
CA ALA A 653 31.87 -19.55 1.45
C ALA A 653 32.93 -18.74 2.22
N ALA A 654 34.16 -18.64 1.68
CA ALA A 654 35.23 -17.85 2.29
C ALA A 654 34.94 -16.34 2.22
N SER A 655 34.61 -15.81 1.04
CA SER A 655 34.24 -14.39 0.85
C SER A 655 32.98 -14.04 1.66
N LEU A 656 31.99 -14.94 1.64
CA LEU A 656 30.74 -14.76 2.37
C LEU A 656 30.93 -14.77 3.90
N ALA A 657 31.83 -15.59 4.44
CA ALA A 657 32.18 -15.59 5.87
C ALA A 657 32.91 -14.31 6.31
N GLU A 658 33.59 -13.61 5.39
CA GLU A 658 34.19 -12.29 5.63
C GLU A 658 33.24 -11.12 5.35
N GLY A 659 31.99 -11.38 4.92
CA GLY A 659 31.02 -10.35 4.53
C GLY A 659 31.38 -9.59 3.25
N LYS A 660 32.19 -10.19 2.37
CA LYS A 660 32.73 -9.57 1.15
C LYS A 660 32.08 -10.11 -0.13
N PRO A 661 31.89 -9.28 -1.16
CA PRO A 661 31.45 -9.75 -2.46
C PRO A 661 32.52 -10.66 -3.09
N PRO A 662 32.15 -11.82 -3.64
CA PRO A 662 33.07 -12.66 -4.42
C PRO A 662 33.53 -11.96 -5.70
N GLU A 663 34.70 -12.35 -6.23
CA GLU A 663 35.23 -11.77 -7.47
C GLU A 663 34.33 -12.06 -8.69
N ALA A 664 34.14 -11.06 -9.54
CA ALA A 664 33.27 -11.10 -10.72
C ALA A 664 33.98 -10.61 -11.99
N VAL A 665 33.71 -11.28 -13.10
CA VAL A 665 34.25 -10.94 -14.43
C VAL A 665 33.08 -10.69 -15.38
N CYS A 666 33.10 -9.54 -16.07
CA CYS A 666 32.01 -9.10 -16.91
C CYS A 666 31.80 -10.03 -18.12
N PRO A 667 30.59 -10.60 -18.32
CA PRO A 667 30.31 -11.51 -19.44
C PRO A 667 30.35 -10.81 -20.81
N ARG A 668 30.28 -9.47 -20.87
CA ARG A 668 30.33 -8.68 -22.11
C ARG A 668 31.74 -8.43 -22.63
N CYS A 669 32.66 -8.00 -21.77
CA CYS A 669 34.01 -7.55 -22.19
C CYS A 669 35.18 -8.22 -21.44
N ARG A 670 34.89 -9.09 -20.46
CA ARG A 670 35.88 -9.74 -19.56
C ARG A 670 36.70 -8.78 -18.69
N GLY A 671 36.27 -7.53 -18.55
CA GLY A 671 36.77 -6.62 -17.51
C GLY A 671 36.30 -7.03 -16.12
N ALA A 672 36.89 -6.44 -15.08
CA ALA A 672 36.46 -6.64 -13.70
C ALA A 672 35.03 -6.09 -13.48
N GLY A 673 34.33 -6.66 -12.50
CA GLY A 673 33.09 -6.12 -11.95
C GLY A 673 33.29 -5.57 -10.55
N ALA A 674 32.95 -4.31 -10.34
CA ALA A 674 32.70 -3.76 -9.02
C ALA A 674 31.31 -4.23 -8.54
N PHE A 675 31.18 -4.55 -7.25
CA PHE A 675 29.89 -4.93 -6.66
C PHE A 675 28.99 -3.68 -6.53
N ASP A 676 27.71 -3.79 -6.91
CA ASP A 676 26.82 -2.64 -7.16
C ASP A 676 25.82 -2.39 -6.00
N ASP A 677 26.14 -2.83 -4.78
CA ASP A 677 25.29 -2.69 -3.57
C ASP A 677 26.12 -2.67 -2.26
N ASP A 678 25.49 -2.48 -1.09
CA ASP A 678 26.09 -2.60 0.24
C ASP A 678 26.26 -4.07 0.64
N ALA A 679 27.51 -4.56 0.66
CA ALA A 679 27.82 -5.96 0.95
C ALA A 679 27.34 -6.42 2.35
N ALA A 680 27.38 -5.55 3.36
CA ALA A 680 26.97 -5.90 4.71
C ALA A 680 25.46 -6.18 4.82
N THR A 681 24.65 -5.42 4.08
CA THR A 681 23.19 -5.60 3.98
C THR A 681 22.84 -6.73 3.02
N TYR A 682 23.44 -6.76 1.83
CA TYR A 682 23.10 -7.73 0.78
C TYR A 682 23.39 -9.18 1.19
N PHE A 683 24.55 -9.44 1.81
CA PHE A 683 24.92 -10.79 2.28
C PHE A 683 24.39 -11.12 3.69
N GLY A 684 23.65 -10.21 4.34
CA GLY A 684 23.19 -10.36 5.74
C GLY A 684 22.35 -11.62 5.99
N PHE A 685 21.55 -12.05 5.02
CA PHE A 685 20.75 -13.28 5.13
C PHE A 685 21.60 -14.57 5.13
N VAL A 686 22.82 -14.55 4.58
CA VAL A 686 23.66 -15.74 4.34
C VAL A 686 24.09 -16.38 5.66
N ALA A 687 24.37 -15.58 6.69
CA ALA A 687 24.68 -16.08 8.03
C ALA A 687 23.51 -16.84 8.68
N GLN A 688 22.27 -16.49 8.32
CA GLN A 688 21.05 -17.13 8.86
C GLN A 688 20.59 -18.33 8.02
N HIS A 689 20.74 -18.27 6.68
CA HIS A 689 20.14 -19.24 5.75
C HIS A 689 21.12 -19.96 4.82
N GLY A 690 22.36 -19.48 4.65
CA GLY A 690 23.34 -20.05 3.72
C GLY A 690 24.35 -21.02 4.34
N ALA A 691 24.60 -20.92 5.66
CA ALA A 691 25.74 -21.55 6.35
C ALA A 691 25.72 -23.10 6.50
N GLY A 692 24.91 -23.82 5.72
CA GLY A 692 24.78 -25.28 5.75
C GLY A 692 25.66 -25.99 4.72
N ALA A 693 25.98 -27.27 4.98
CA ALA A 693 26.59 -28.13 3.96
C ALA A 693 25.53 -28.55 2.93
N ILE A 694 25.81 -28.35 1.63
CA ILE A 694 24.89 -28.68 0.54
C ILE A 694 24.98 -30.19 0.22
N PRO A 695 23.87 -30.97 0.27
CA PRO A 695 23.91 -32.41 0.01
C PRO A 695 24.35 -32.76 -1.43
N PRO A 696 24.97 -33.93 -1.67
CA PRO A 696 25.41 -34.34 -3.01
C PRO A 696 24.29 -34.33 -4.05
N GLU A 697 23.10 -34.83 -3.72
CA GLU A 697 21.95 -34.87 -4.65
C GLU A 697 21.42 -33.47 -4.99
N VAL A 698 21.60 -32.49 -4.09
CA VAL A 698 21.26 -31.08 -4.34
C VAL A 698 22.35 -30.42 -5.20
N ARG A 699 23.63 -30.73 -4.93
CA ARG A 699 24.78 -30.25 -5.70
C ARG A 699 24.73 -30.71 -7.16
N GLU A 700 24.35 -31.95 -7.42
CA GLU A 700 24.16 -32.45 -8.79
C GLU A 700 23.05 -31.69 -9.54
N ILE A 701 21.90 -31.47 -8.89
CA ILE A 701 20.78 -30.70 -9.45
C ILE A 701 21.20 -29.25 -9.78
N LEU A 702 21.95 -28.58 -8.90
CA LEU A 702 22.46 -27.22 -9.16
C LEU A 702 23.33 -27.19 -10.43
N LEU A 703 24.25 -28.16 -10.58
CA LEU A 703 25.11 -28.29 -11.74
C LEU A 703 24.35 -28.65 -13.03
N GLU A 704 23.18 -29.28 -12.95
CA GLU A 704 22.30 -29.46 -14.12
C GLU A 704 21.51 -28.19 -14.47
N LEU A 705 21.04 -27.46 -13.47
CA LEU A 705 20.35 -26.17 -13.65
C LEU A 705 21.28 -25.13 -14.30
N GLU A 706 22.54 -25.04 -13.84
CA GLU A 706 23.58 -24.18 -14.43
C GLU A 706 23.89 -24.53 -15.90
N LYS A 707 24.05 -25.82 -16.23
CA LYS A 707 24.20 -26.29 -17.63
C LYS A 707 22.99 -25.97 -18.52
N GLY A 708 21.80 -25.78 -17.91
CA GLY A 708 20.58 -25.36 -18.61
C GLY A 708 20.53 -23.86 -18.94
N ASP A 709 21.38 -23.05 -18.31
CA ASP A 709 21.52 -21.61 -18.56
C ASP A 709 22.82 -21.24 -19.30
N GLU A 710 23.85 -22.10 -19.31
CA GLU A 710 24.88 -22.05 -20.37
C GLU A 710 24.19 -22.11 -21.75
N PRO A 711 24.56 -21.26 -22.71
CA PRO A 711 23.91 -21.24 -24.02
C PRO A 711 24.24 -22.52 -24.78
N ALA A 712 23.28 -23.45 -24.80
CA ALA A 712 23.35 -24.65 -25.62
C ALA A 712 23.66 -24.27 -27.07
N ALA A 713 24.71 -24.88 -27.65
CA ALA A 713 25.11 -24.69 -29.04
C ALA A 713 24.05 -25.28 -29.99
N GLY A 714 22.95 -24.55 -30.17
CA GLY A 714 21.73 -25.06 -30.79
C GLY A 714 20.55 -24.07 -30.86
N ASP A 715 20.52 -23.00 -30.07
CA ASP A 715 19.52 -21.92 -30.24
C ASP A 715 19.87 -21.02 -31.43
N ALA A 716 19.77 -21.60 -32.63
CA ALA A 716 19.92 -20.94 -33.92
C ALA A 716 18.71 -20.05 -34.24
N VAL A 717 18.50 -19.01 -33.44
CA VAL A 717 17.43 -18.02 -33.60
C VAL A 717 18.04 -16.66 -33.96
N GLU A 718 17.73 -16.19 -35.16
CA GLU A 718 18.25 -14.95 -35.75
C GLU A 718 17.12 -13.91 -35.78
N LYS A 719 17.27 -12.78 -35.08
CA LYS A 719 16.37 -11.62 -35.18
C LYS A 719 16.99 -10.57 -36.10
N SER A 720 16.22 -10.03 -37.04
CA SER A 720 16.59 -8.87 -37.87
C SER A 720 15.41 -7.89 -37.97
N VAL A 721 15.70 -6.60 -38.12
CA VAL A 721 14.69 -5.53 -38.19
C VAL A 721 14.92 -4.73 -39.47
N GLU A 722 13.89 -4.68 -40.32
CA GLU A 722 13.88 -3.95 -41.59
C GLU A 722 12.69 -2.97 -41.60
N GLY A 723 12.96 -1.73 -41.21
CA GLY A 723 11.93 -0.69 -41.09
C GLY A 723 10.92 -1.01 -39.97
N ARG A 724 9.68 -1.35 -40.34
CA ARG A 724 8.65 -1.81 -39.40
C ARG A 724 8.52 -3.34 -39.32
N VAL A 725 9.35 -4.09 -40.03
CA VAL A 725 9.26 -5.55 -40.09
C VAL A 725 10.35 -6.18 -39.23
N THR A 726 9.97 -6.93 -38.21
CA THR A 726 10.90 -7.72 -37.39
C THR A 726 10.84 -9.19 -37.82
N ARG A 727 11.87 -9.69 -38.50
CA ARG A 727 11.99 -11.10 -38.89
C ARG A 727 12.69 -11.90 -37.81
N VAL A 728 12.06 -12.99 -37.38
CA VAL A 728 12.55 -13.95 -36.39
C VAL A 728 12.69 -15.31 -37.08
N LYS A 729 13.92 -15.69 -37.39
CA LYS A 729 14.25 -16.91 -38.14
C LYS A 729 14.71 -18.00 -37.20
N VAL A 730 14.10 -19.18 -37.31
CA VAL A 730 14.34 -20.33 -36.41
C VAL A 730 14.97 -21.48 -37.21
N GLY A 731 16.26 -21.71 -37.00
CA GLY A 731 17.03 -22.81 -37.59
C GLY A 731 17.07 -24.10 -36.75
N SER A 732 16.52 -24.06 -35.53
CA SER A 732 16.47 -25.22 -34.62
C SER A 732 15.11 -25.92 -34.65
N LYS A 733 15.04 -27.16 -34.13
CA LYS A 733 13.79 -27.93 -34.08
C LYS A 733 12.85 -27.31 -33.05
N LEU A 734 11.58 -27.05 -33.41
CA LEU A 734 10.58 -26.50 -32.50
C LEU A 734 10.19 -27.54 -31.43
N THR A 735 10.86 -27.48 -30.29
CA THR A 735 10.70 -28.38 -29.13
C THR A 735 10.18 -27.63 -27.91
N ALA A 736 9.96 -28.34 -26.80
CA ALA A 736 9.63 -27.71 -25.52
C ALA A 736 10.76 -26.81 -24.97
N SER A 737 12.02 -27.07 -25.32
CA SER A 737 13.19 -26.37 -24.76
C SER A 737 13.44 -24.97 -25.32
N LEU A 738 12.89 -24.64 -26.50
CA LEU A 738 12.96 -23.29 -27.06
C LEU A 738 12.26 -22.29 -26.12
N ARG A 739 13.03 -21.35 -25.57
CA ARG A 739 12.55 -20.36 -24.59
C ARG A 739 11.81 -19.21 -25.31
N TRP A 740 10.60 -19.52 -25.80
CA TRP A 740 9.80 -18.59 -26.62
C TRP A 740 9.57 -17.21 -26.00
N SER A 741 9.54 -17.06 -24.67
CA SER A 741 9.48 -15.74 -24.01
C SER A 741 10.59 -14.81 -24.50
N ARG A 742 11.86 -15.26 -24.46
CA ARG A 742 13.04 -14.51 -24.97
C ARG A 742 13.00 -14.28 -26.49
N ILE A 743 12.34 -15.17 -27.23
CA ILE A 743 12.22 -15.07 -28.69
C ILE A 743 11.18 -14.00 -29.07
N ILE A 744 10.07 -13.89 -28.33
CA ILE A 744 9.03 -12.88 -28.55
C ILE A 744 9.28 -11.56 -27.82
N ASP A 745 10.26 -11.53 -26.92
CA ASP A 745 10.67 -10.33 -26.18
C ASP A 745 11.14 -9.21 -27.12
N GLY A 746 10.71 -7.97 -26.84
CA GLY A 746 11.04 -6.79 -27.65
C GLY A 746 10.63 -6.87 -29.12
N LEU A 747 9.60 -7.65 -29.48
CA LEU A 747 9.05 -7.65 -30.83
C LEU A 747 7.94 -6.60 -30.97
N GLU A 748 8.14 -5.67 -31.90
CA GLU A 748 7.21 -4.59 -32.24
C GLU A 748 6.96 -4.54 -33.76
N GLY A 749 5.95 -3.77 -34.17
CA GLY A 749 5.60 -3.58 -35.59
C GLY A 749 4.99 -4.84 -36.22
N GLN A 750 5.48 -5.24 -37.39
CA GLN A 750 5.01 -6.42 -38.12
C GLN A 750 6.03 -7.56 -37.94
N VAL A 751 5.60 -8.68 -37.38
CA VAL A 751 6.51 -9.81 -37.07
C VAL A 751 6.44 -10.88 -38.16
N VAL A 752 7.60 -11.34 -38.64
CA VAL A 752 7.70 -12.50 -39.53
C VAL A 752 8.43 -13.64 -38.84
N PHE A 753 7.73 -14.71 -38.48
CA PHE A 753 8.36 -15.95 -38.04
C PHE A 753 8.76 -16.79 -39.26
N ASP A 754 10.06 -16.85 -39.52
CA ASP A 754 10.65 -17.65 -40.60
C ASP A 754 11.06 -19.02 -40.05
N LEU A 755 10.18 -20.00 -40.27
CA LEU A 755 10.36 -21.40 -39.87
C LEU A 755 10.93 -22.25 -41.01
N SER A 756 11.31 -21.66 -42.14
CA SER A 756 11.79 -22.38 -43.34
C SER A 756 13.05 -23.20 -43.10
N SER A 757 13.83 -22.82 -42.08
CA SER A 757 15.07 -23.47 -41.67
C SER A 757 14.88 -24.47 -40.52
N ALA A 758 13.68 -24.61 -39.96
CA ALA A 758 13.42 -25.48 -38.83
C ALA A 758 13.27 -26.95 -39.27
N PRO A 759 14.08 -27.91 -38.77
CA PRO A 759 14.05 -29.32 -39.18
C PRO A 759 12.84 -30.10 -38.64
N GLY A 760 11.83 -29.43 -38.08
CA GLY A 760 10.58 -30.02 -37.59
C GLY A 760 10.08 -29.42 -36.28
N VAL A 761 9.01 -30.00 -35.75
CA VAL A 761 8.30 -29.53 -34.55
C VAL A 761 7.78 -30.71 -33.72
N THR A 762 7.69 -30.57 -32.39
CA THR A 762 7.01 -31.52 -31.49
C THR A 762 5.66 -30.97 -31.04
N ALA A 763 4.76 -31.81 -30.52
CA ALA A 763 3.44 -31.38 -30.05
C ALA A 763 3.53 -30.26 -28.99
N ASP A 764 4.44 -30.39 -28.02
CA ASP A 764 4.67 -29.37 -26.99
C ASP A 764 5.36 -28.12 -27.54
N GLY A 765 6.26 -28.26 -28.52
CA GLY A 765 6.88 -27.14 -29.21
C GLY A 765 5.85 -26.31 -29.99
N ALA A 766 4.91 -26.97 -30.66
CA ALA A 766 3.78 -26.32 -31.32
C ALA A 766 2.83 -25.64 -30.32
N ALA A 767 2.54 -26.28 -29.17
CA ALA A 767 1.71 -25.69 -28.13
C ALA A 767 2.37 -24.48 -27.44
N ARG A 768 3.70 -24.51 -27.23
CA ARG A 768 4.46 -23.36 -26.71
C ARG A 768 4.53 -22.22 -27.73
N PHE A 769 4.68 -22.51 -29.02
CA PHE A 769 4.62 -21.49 -30.07
C PHE A 769 3.21 -20.87 -30.22
N GLU A 770 2.14 -21.69 -30.17
CA GLU A 770 0.76 -21.19 -30.12
C GLU A 770 0.51 -20.27 -28.91
N SER A 771 1.04 -20.64 -27.73
CA SER A 771 0.99 -19.80 -26.53
C SER A 771 1.79 -18.49 -26.69
N ALA A 772 2.95 -18.55 -27.32
CA ALA A 772 3.78 -17.38 -27.62
C ALA A 772 3.06 -16.39 -28.56
N LEU A 773 2.37 -16.90 -29.60
CA LEU A 773 1.58 -16.08 -30.51
C LEU A 773 0.39 -15.39 -29.83
N ARG A 774 -0.22 -16.01 -28.81
CA ARG A 774 -1.27 -15.37 -27.99
C ARG A 774 -0.74 -14.22 -27.13
N LYS A 775 0.54 -14.25 -26.75
CA LYS A 775 1.20 -13.17 -25.99
C LYS A 775 1.60 -11.97 -26.84
N LEU A 776 1.56 -12.11 -28.18
CA LEU A 776 1.77 -11.00 -29.11
C LEU A 776 0.46 -10.27 -29.47
N ASP A 777 -0.68 -10.77 -29.02
CA ASP A 777 -2.00 -10.18 -29.32
C ASP A 777 -2.14 -8.83 -28.58
N GLY A 778 -2.40 -7.77 -29.33
CA GLY A 778 -2.34 -6.38 -28.85
C GLY A 778 -0.93 -5.77 -28.72
N ALA A 779 0.15 -6.55 -28.87
CA ALA A 779 1.53 -6.05 -28.78
C ALA A 779 2.19 -5.75 -30.14
N VAL A 780 1.70 -6.35 -31.24
CA VAL A 780 2.25 -6.18 -32.60
C VAL A 780 1.16 -5.90 -33.63
N GLU A 781 1.48 -5.16 -34.70
CA GLU A 781 0.54 -4.79 -35.77
C GLU A 781 -0.03 -6.02 -36.49
N ALA A 782 0.81 -7.03 -36.74
CA ALA A 782 0.46 -8.28 -37.40
C ALA A 782 1.55 -9.35 -37.20
N VAL A 783 1.18 -10.64 -37.27
CA VAL A 783 2.14 -11.75 -37.34
C VAL A 783 1.97 -12.54 -38.64
N ARG A 784 3.09 -12.80 -39.32
CA ARG A 784 3.20 -13.60 -40.55
C ARG A 784 4.10 -14.81 -40.29
N ILE A 785 3.70 -16.00 -40.73
CA ILE A 785 4.47 -17.25 -40.54
C ILE A 785 4.86 -17.82 -41.91
N GLU A 786 6.16 -17.95 -42.15
CA GLU A 786 6.75 -18.43 -43.40
C GLU A 786 7.42 -19.80 -43.19
N GLY A 787 7.29 -20.72 -44.15
CA GLY A 787 7.92 -22.04 -44.08
C GLY A 787 7.35 -22.99 -43.01
N CYS A 788 6.09 -22.83 -42.61
CA CYS A 788 5.48 -23.56 -41.50
C CYS A 788 5.54 -25.10 -41.67
N PRO A 789 6.14 -25.86 -40.73
CA PRO A 789 6.17 -27.32 -40.79
C PRO A 789 4.77 -27.96 -40.72
N ARG A 790 4.56 -29.08 -41.43
CA ARG A 790 3.29 -29.83 -41.55
C ARG A 790 2.48 -29.94 -40.24
N LEU A 791 3.05 -30.50 -39.18
CA LEU A 791 2.36 -30.73 -37.89
C LEU A 791 1.89 -29.42 -37.23
N LEU A 792 2.64 -28.33 -37.41
CA LEU A 792 2.22 -27.01 -36.96
C LEU A 792 1.10 -26.46 -37.85
N ALA A 793 1.19 -26.62 -39.17
CA ALA A 793 0.14 -26.20 -40.10
C ALA A 793 -1.19 -26.96 -39.88
N GLU A 794 -1.14 -28.26 -39.57
CA GLU A 794 -2.28 -29.07 -39.14
C GLU A 794 -2.92 -28.50 -37.86
N ARG A 795 -2.12 -28.00 -36.92
CA ARG A 795 -2.60 -27.30 -35.72
C ARG A 795 -3.17 -25.90 -36.02
N MET A 796 -2.60 -25.17 -36.99
CA MET A 796 -3.12 -23.87 -37.47
C MET A 796 -4.49 -23.99 -38.16
N ALA A 797 -4.88 -25.18 -38.62
CA ALA A 797 -6.22 -25.45 -39.14
C ALA A 797 -7.30 -25.58 -38.03
N SER A 798 -6.91 -25.67 -36.75
CA SER A 798 -7.83 -25.77 -35.60
C SER A 798 -8.68 -24.50 -35.39
N PRO A 799 -9.98 -24.59 -35.08
CA PRO A 799 -10.82 -23.44 -34.68
C PRO A 799 -10.26 -22.60 -33.53
N SER A 800 -9.35 -23.14 -32.71
CA SER A 800 -8.75 -22.44 -31.57
C SER A 800 -7.65 -21.42 -31.93
N TRP A 801 -7.09 -21.44 -33.14
CA TRP A 801 -5.87 -20.71 -33.48
C TRP A 801 -6.04 -19.16 -33.44
N PRO A 802 -5.05 -18.37 -32.97
CA PRO A 802 -5.15 -16.90 -32.90
C PRO A 802 -5.31 -16.22 -34.27
N GLU A 803 -6.21 -15.24 -34.38
CA GLU A 803 -6.47 -14.54 -35.66
C GLU A 803 -5.37 -13.56 -36.08
N LEU A 804 -4.54 -13.09 -35.14
CA LEU A 804 -3.35 -12.24 -35.38
C LEU A 804 -2.31 -12.91 -36.30
N ALA A 805 -2.23 -14.25 -36.26
CA ALA A 805 -1.14 -15.03 -36.84
C ALA A 805 -1.50 -15.64 -38.20
N ARG A 806 -1.16 -14.92 -39.27
CA ARG A 806 -1.43 -15.32 -40.66
C ARG A 806 -0.34 -16.25 -41.22
N LEU A 807 -0.78 -17.33 -41.84
CA LEU A 807 0.09 -18.27 -42.53
C LEU A 807 0.40 -17.76 -43.95
N ALA A 808 1.68 -17.49 -44.24
CA ALA A 808 2.14 -17.15 -45.57
C ALA A 808 2.44 -18.40 -46.39
N SER A 809 3.23 -19.32 -45.85
CA SER A 809 3.65 -20.53 -46.55
C SER A 809 3.86 -21.73 -45.65
N ALA A 810 3.54 -22.91 -46.17
CA ALA A 810 3.54 -24.18 -45.44
C ALA A 810 4.35 -25.25 -46.18
N VAL A 811 5.00 -26.12 -45.42
CA VAL A 811 5.73 -27.28 -45.95
C VAL A 811 4.84 -28.51 -45.86
N VAL A 812 4.37 -28.97 -47.02
CA VAL A 812 3.50 -30.14 -47.21
C VAL A 812 4.16 -31.19 -48.10
N GLU A 813 3.65 -32.41 -48.13
CA GLU A 813 4.22 -33.51 -48.91
C GLU A 813 3.47 -33.69 -50.24
N GLY A 814 4.21 -33.59 -51.35
CA GLY A 814 3.70 -33.83 -52.70
C GLY A 814 4.42 -34.97 -53.38
N ARG A 815 3.70 -35.82 -54.11
CA ARG A 815 4.25 -36.94 -54.89
C ARG A 815 4.48 -36.51 -56.33
N CYS A 816 5.64 -36.81 -56.90
CA CYS A 816 5.88 -36.60 -58.33
C CYS A 816 5.27 -37.74 -59.17
N ALA A 817 4.39 -37.41 -60.11
CA ALA A 817 3.79 -38.38 -61.02
C ALA A 817 4.80 -39.05 -61.96
N SER A 818 5.85 -38.33 -62.38
CA SER A 818 6.87 -38.86 -63.31
C SER A 818 7.93 -39.73 -62.62
N CYS A 819 8.47 -39.30 -61.47
CA CYS A 819 9.58 -39.99 -60.81
C CYS A 819 9.21 -40.68 -59.48
N GLY A 820 7.92 -40.81 -59.18
CA GLY A 820 7.33 -41.54 -58.03
C GLY A 820 7.60 -40.96 -56.62
N ALA A 821 8.66 -40.15 -56.48
CA ALA A 821 9.18 -39.66 -55.22
C ALA A 821 8.23 -38.69 -54.53
N VAL A 822 8.00 -38.93 -53.23
CA VAL A 822 7.43 -37.95 -52.31
C VAL A 822 8.49 -36.88 -52.00
N ARG A 823 8.08 -35.61 -51.92
CA ARG A 823 8.94 -34.46 -51.66
C ARG A 823 8.22 -33.48 -50.74
N ALA A 824 8.96 -32.94 -49.77
CA ALA A 824 8.56 -31.71 -49.10
C ALA A 824 8.48 -30.57 -50.13
N ALA A 825 7.34 -29.92 -50.17
CA ALA A 825 6.98 -28.83 -51.06
C ALA A 825 6.59 -27.61 -50.22
N LEU A 826 7.25 -26.48 -50.47
CA LEU A 826 6.80 -25.20 -49.93
C LEU A 826 5.64 -24.70 -50.79
N VAL A 827 4.47 -24.54 -50.17
CA VAL A 827 3.28 -23.96 -50.80
C VAL A 827 3.08 -22.58 -50.20
N GLU A 828 3.10 -21.55 -51.05
CA GLU A 828 2.74 -20.17 -50.71
C GLU A 828 1.21 -20.10 -50.56
N VAL A 829 0.71 -20.23 -49.32
CA VAL A 829 -0.72 -20.28 -49.00
C VAL A 829 -1.39 -18.93 -49.27
N ASP A 830 -0.70 -17.82 -49.01
CA ASP A 830 -1.20 -16.46 -49.25
C ASP A 830 -1.37 -16.11 -50.74
N LYS A 831 -0.52 -16.65 -51.61
CA LYS A 831 -0.55 -16.42 -53.08
C LYS A 831 -1.47 -17.38 -53.84
N HIS A 832 -2.00 -18.42 -53.18
CA HIS A 832 -2.86 -19.43 -53.80
C HIS A 832 -4.19 -19.63 -53.05
N ASP A 833 -4.50 -18.79 -52.07
CA ASP A 833 -5.70 -18.81 -51.20
C ASP A 833 -7.01 -19.22 -51.90
N VAL A 834 -7.34 -18.57 -53.03
CA VAL A 834 -8.55 -18.83 -53.83
C VAL A 834 -8.50 -20.22 -54.48
N LEU A 835 -7.34 -20.62 -54.99
CA LEU A 835 -7.12 -21.91 -55.67
C LEU A 835 -7.15 -23.07 -54.67
N LEU A 836 -6.49 -22.91 -53.51
CA LEU A 836 -6.49 -23.92 -52.45
C LEU A 836 -7.89 -24.09 -51.84
N ARG A 837 -8.66 -23.01 -51.70
CA ARG A 837 -10.07 -23.06 -51.26
C ARG A 837 -10.97 -23.85 -52.21
N GLY A 838 -10.68 -23.84 -53.51
CA GLY A 838 -11.35 -24.69 -54.50
C GLY A 838 -10.99 -26.18 -54.40
N GLY A 839 -10.10 -26.57 -53.48
CA GLY A 839 -9.61 -27.94 -53.34
C GLY A 839 -8.67 -28.35 -54.48
N HIS A 840 -8.05 -27.40 -55.17
CA HIS A 840 -7.15 -27.65 -56.30
C HIS A 840 -5.68 -27.71 -55.87
N ASP A 841 -4.90 -28.58 -56.53
CA ASP A 841 -3.46 -28.74 -56.28
C ASP A 841 -2.68 -27.50 -56.77
N PRO A 842 -1.83 -26.87 -55.93
CA PRO A 842 -0.96 -25.77 -56.35
C PRO A 842 0.18 -26.29 -57.26
N ARG A 843 0.54 -25.53 -58.30
CA ARG A 843 1.56 -25.94 -59.28
C ARG A 843 3.00 -25.84 -58.74
N VAL A 844 3.40 -26.77 -57.89
CA VAL A 844 4.79 -26.93 -57.43
C VAL A 844 5.53 -27.95 -58.31
N ALA A 845 6.65 -27.54 -58.91
CA ALA A 845 7.45 -28.42 -59.79
C ALA A 845 8.41 -29.33 -59.00
N CYS A 846 8.55 -30.59 -59.43
CA CYS A 846 9.50 -31.52 -58.82
C CYS A 846 10.96 -31.16 -59.17
N LYS A 847 11.75 -30.79 -58.16
CA LYS A 847 13.19 -30.41 -58.28
C LYS A 847 14.11 -31.43 -58.99
N ARG A 848 13.65 -32.65 -59.32
CA ARG A 848 14.41 -33.67 -60.07
C ARG A 848 14.08 -33.74 -61.57
N CYS A 849 12.85 -33.42 -61.97
CA CYS A 849 12.32 -33.73 -63.31
C CYS A 849 11.29 -32.71 -63.84
N ASN A 850 11.11 -31.58 -63.13
CA ASN A 850 10.21 -30.47 -63.42
C ASN A 850 8.71 -30.80 -63.58
N THR A 851 8.31 -32.07 -63.54
CA THR A 851 6.90 -32.49 -63.51
C THR A 851 6.21 -31.93 -62.26
N PRO A 852 4.97 -31.42 -62.35
CA PRO A 852 4.21 -31.01 -61.17
C PRO A 852 4.09 -32.11 -60.12
N LEU A 853 4.09 -31.71 -58.85
CA LEU A 853 3.73 -32.57 -57.72
C LEU A 853 2.20 -32.64 -57.60
N THR A 854 1.69 -33.84 -57.34
CA THR A 854 0.30 -34.09 -56.94
C THR A 854 0.25 -34.32 -55.43
N PHE A 855 -0.71 -33.73 -54.75
CA PHE A 855 -0.88 -33.86 -53.29
C PHE A 855 -1.87 -34.98 -52.96
N ASP A 856 -1.65 -35.70 -51.85
CA ASP A 856 -2.63 -36.68 -51.37
C ASP A 856 -3.84 -35.98 -50.74
N ASP A 857 -4.92 -36.74 -50.49
CA ASP A 857 -6.19 -36.15 -50.03
C ASP A 857 -6.08 -35.52 -48.64
N GLY A 858 -5.14 -35.97 -47.79
CA GLY A 858 -4.85 -35.36 -46.49
C GLY A 858 -4.14 -34.02 -46.64
N ALA A 859 -3.12 -33.97 -47.50
CA ALA A 859 -2.43 -32.73 -47.85
C ALA A 859 -3.38 -31.73 -48.56
N ARG A 860 -4.26 -32.19 -49.44
CA ARG A 860 -5.23 -31.35 -50.16
C ARG A 860 -6.31 -30.80 -49.22
N ALA A 861 -6.81 -31.61 -48.29
CA ALA A 861 -7.74 -31.16 -47.23
C ALA A 861 -7.08 -30.13 -46.30
N LEU A 862 -5.82 -30.36 -45.89
CA LEU A 862 -5.06 -29.40 -45.09
C LEU A 862 -4.89 -28.07 -45.84
N LEU A 863 -4.42 -28.09 -47.08
CA LEU A 863 -4.24 -26.88 -47.90
C LEU A 863 -5.56 -26.13 -48.09
N SER A 864 -6.68 -26.82 -48.28
CA SER A 864 -8.01 -26.20 -48.40
C SER A 864 -8.43 -25.49 -47.11
N LEU A 865 -8.21 -26.09 -45.93
CA LEU A 865 -8.50 -25.47 -44.64
C LEU A 865 -7.64 -24.23 -44.38
N LEU A 866 -6.38 -24.23 -44.83
CA LEU A 866 -5.47 -23.10 -44.71
C LEU A 866 -5.82 -21.97 -45.69
N GLY A 867 -6.16 -22.28 -46.94
CA GLY A 867 -6.66 -21.31 -47.93
C GLY A 867 -8.03 -20.71 -47.57
N ALA A 868 -8.86 -21.43 -46.81
CA ALA A 868 -10.08 -20.87 -46.20
C ALA A 868 -9.78 -19.83 -45.11
N ARG A 869 -8.68 -19.99 -44.36
CA ARG A 869 -8.28 -19.11 -43.25
C ARG A 869 -7.51 -17.87 -43.69
N ALA A 870 -6.68 -17.99 -44.73
CA ALA A 870 -5.79 -16.92 -45.19
C ALA A 870 -6.49 -15.58 -45.51
N THR A 871 -7.78 -15.60 -45.87
CA THR A 871 -8.50 -14.40 -46.35
C THR A 871 -9.45 -13.78 -45.33
N ARG A 872 -9.46 -14.19 -44.05
CA ARG A 872 -10.34 -13.54 -43.07
C ARG A 872 -9.79 -12.14 -42.79
N PRO A 873 -10.51 -11.05 -43.12
CA PRO A 873 -10.13 -9.73 -42.63
C PRO A 873 -10.30 -9.72 -41.10
N PRO A 874 -9.51 -8.94 -40.35
CA PRO A 874 -9.91 -8.62 -38.98
C PRO A 874 -11.31 -7.99 -39.04
N SER A 875 -12.20 -8.37 -38.14
CA SER A 875 -13.56 -7.84 -38.11
C SER A 875 -13.51 -6.36 -37.75
N ALA A 876 -13.60 -5.49 -38.75
CA ALA A 876 -13.82 -4.07 -38.53
C ALA A 876 -15.09 -3.89 -37.66
N PRO A 877 -15.13 -2.90 -36.74
CA PRO A 877 -16.38 -2.51 -36.12
C PRO A 877 -17.39 -2.15 -37.23
N PRO A 878 -18.69 -2.45 -37.04
CA PRO A 878 -19.68 -2.20 -38.08
C PRO A 878 -19.64 -0.72 -38.50
N PRO A 879 -19.55 -0.42 -39.81
CA PRO A 879 -19.57 0.96 -40.25
C PRO A 879 -20.88 1.61 -39.79
N ALA A 880 -20.79 2.85 -39.28
CA ALA A 880 -21.99 3.63 -38.96
C ALA A 880 -22.91 3.65 -40.18
N SER A 881 -24.16 3.23 -40.00
CA SER A 881 -25.09 3.00 -41.11
C SER A 881 -25.31 4.29 -41.89
N ALA A 882 -24.82 4.34 -43.13
CA ALA A 882 -25.14 5.40 -44.07
C ALA A 882 -26.67 5.51 -44.23
N PRO A 883 -27.22 6.72 -44.43
CA PRO A 883 -28.66 6.90 -44.55
C PRO A 883 -29.21 6.12 -45.77
N PRO A 884 -30.44 5.58 -45.68
CA PRO A 884 -31.01 4.75 -46.72
C PRO A 884 -31.27 5.55 -48.02
N PRO A 885 -31.22 4.89 -49.20
CA PRO A 885 -31.55 5.54 -50.46
C PRO A 885 -33.05 5.91 -50.53
N PRO A 886 -33.40 7.00 -51.22
CA PRO A 886 -34.79 7.43 -51.33
C PRO A 886 -35.57 6.57 -52.34
N GLY A 887 -36.38 5.63 -51.84
CA GLY A 887 -37.40 4.96 -52.67
C GLY A 887 -37.62 3.46 -52.40
N ALA A 888 -38.38 3.13 -51.35
CA ALA A 888 -39.06 1.84 -51.21
C ALA A 888 -40.34 2.03 -50.39
N SER A 889 -41.47 1.46 -50.83
CA SER A 889 -42.79 1.65 -50.20
C SER A 889 -43.10 0.59 -49.14
N PRO A 890 -43.82 0.94 -48.05
CA PRO A 890 -44.31 -0.04 -47.07
C PRO A 890 -45.57 -0.79 -47.57
N PRO A 891 -45.88 -1.97 -47.01
CA PRO A 891 -47.14 -2.70 -47.26
C PRO A 891 -48.36 -2.03 -46.60
N PRO A 892 -49.60 -2.37 -46.99
CA PRO A 892 -50.80 -1.55 -46.71
C PRO A 892 -51.58 -1.91 -45.42
N GLY A 893 -52.24 -0.89 -44.85
CA GLY A 893 -53.22 -0.99 -43.74
C GLY A 893 -52.78 -0.23 -42.48
N ALA A 894 -53.50 0.73 -41.90
CA ALA A 894 -54.84 1.28 -42.21
C ALA A 894 -54.88 2.83 -42.08
N LEU A 895 -56.07 3.45 -42.07
CA LEU A 895 -56.29 4.86 -42.47
C LEU A 895 -56.20 5.95 -41.35
N PRO A 896 -56.00 7.25 -41.72
CA PRO A 896 -55.67 8.37 -40.81
C PRO A 896 -56.84 9.37 -40.58
N PRO A 897 -56.61 10.52 -39.89
CA PRO A 897 -56.14 11.78 -40.54
C PRO A 897 -54.89 12.39 -39.81
N ALA A 898 -54.33 13.58 -40.06
CA ALA A 898 -54.70 14.78 -40.86
C ALA A 898 -53.45 15.44 -41.53
N SER A 899 -53.43 16.77 -41.77
CA SER A 899 -52.45 17.43 -42.68
C SER A 899 -52.14 18.93 -42.44
N ALA A 900 -50.88 19.37 -42.66
CA ALA A 900 -50.47 20.72 -43.14
C ALA A 900 -48.96 20.79 -43.54
N SER A 901 -48.55 21.64 -44.51
CA SER A 901 -47.17 21.89 -45.06
C SER A 901 -47.20 23.02 -46.13
N PRO A 902 -46.12 23.46 -46.85
CA PRO A 902 -44.64 23.24 -46.79
C PRO A 902 -43.93 24.60 -46.40
N PRO A 903 -42.87 25.23 -47.02
CA PRO A 903 -41.74 24.92 -47.96
C PRO A 903 -40.33 24.96 -47.26
N ARG A 904 -39.08 24.86 -47.81
CA ARG A 904 -38.37 24.93 -49.13
C ARG A 904 -37.88 26.34 -49.62
N PRO A 905 -36.76 26.50 -50.41
CA PRO A 905 -35.52 25.66 -50.53
C PRO A 905 -34.16 26.38 -50.88
N ALA A 906 -33.05 25.60 -50.94
CA ALA A 906 -31.91 25.65 -51.92
C ALA A 906 -30.79 26.74 -51.86
N VAL A 907 -29.57 26.63 -52.49
CA VAL A 907 -28.53 25.58 -52.86
C VAL A 907 -27.50 26.20 -53.88
N PRO A 908 -26.26 25.73 -54.22
CA PRO A 908 -25.22 24.83 -53.62
C PRO A 908 -23.73 25.38 -53.72
N ALA A 909 -22.71 24.49 -53.56
CA ALA A 909 -21.39 24.42 -54.27
C ALA A 909 -20.19 25.38 -53.95
N ALA A 910 -18.90 25.04 -54.18
CA ALA A 910 -18.18 23.74 -54.33
C ALA A 910 -16.62 23.91 -54.37
N ALA A 911 -15.89 22.77 -54.41
CA ALA A 911 -14.48 22.56 -54.83
C ALA A 911 -13.32 22.71 -53.81
N GLN A 912 -12.17 22.12 -54.20
CA GLN A 912 -10.96 21.80 -53.41
C GLN A 912 -9.69 22.31 -54.17
N PRO A 913 -8.45 21.81 -53.93
CA PRO A 913 -7.57 22.10 -52.77
C PRO A 913 -6.15 22.56 -53.20
N ARG A 914 -5.31 23.04 -52.26
CA ARG A 914 -3.94 22.52 -51.99
C ARG A 914 -3.15 23.30 -50.93
N ALA A 915 -2.07 22.67 -50.47
CA ALA A 915 -1.14 23.15 -49.46
C ALA A 915 -0.31 24.37 -49.90
N GLY A 916 0.10 25.18 -48.91
CA GLY A 916 1.08 26.27 -49.04
C GLY A 916 1.58 26.65 -47.65
N ALA A 917 2.89 26.57 -47.41
CA ALA A 917 3.47 26.63 -46.07
C ALA A 917 3.75 28.05 -45.55
N SER A 918 4.01 28.13 -44.25
CA SER A 918 4.87 29.11 -43.58
C SER A 918 4.51 30.61 -43.61
N ALA A 919 3.83 31.01 -42.53
CA ALA A 919 4.41 31.83 -41.46
C ALA A 919 4.66 33.36 -41.64
N ALA A 920 4.81 33.97 -40.46
CA ALA A 920 5.48 35.22 -40.13
C ALA A 920 4.69 36.55 -40.17
N PHE A 921 4.55 37.10 -38.96
CA PHE A 921 4.96 38.46 -38.56
C PHE A 921 3.98 39.66 -38.56
N VAL A 922 3.59 40.02 -37.31
CA VAL A 922 3.81 41.34 -36.67
C VAL A 922 2.78 42.46 -36.90
N ALA A 923 2.73 43.39 -35.92
CA ALA A 923 1.86 44.57 -35.77
C ALA A 923 0.37 44.21 -35.55
N LEU A 924 -0.20 44.16 -34.34
CA LEU A 924 0.03 44.89 -33.06
C LEU A 924 -0.37 46.39 -33.11
N LEU A 925 -1.26 46.78 -32.18
CA LEU A 925 -1.74 48.15 -31.90
C LEU A 925 -2.66 48.76 -32.99
N ALA A 926 -3.63 49.65 -32.70
CA ALA A 926 -4.17 50.17 -31.44
C ALA A 926 -5.71 50.38 -31.57
N GLY A 927 -6.46 50.52 -30.47
CA GLY A 927 -7.91 50.78 -30.58
C GLY A 927 -8.76 50.78 -29.30
N VAL A 928 -8.24 51.25 -28.16
CA VAL A 928 -9.05 51.43 -26.93
C VAL A 928 -9.71 52.81 -26.91
N ALA A 929 -11.03 52.89 -26.64
CA ALA A 929 -11.64 53.79 -25.62
C ALA A 929 -13.19 53.85 -25.69
N ILE A 930 -13.82 54.33 -24.60
CA ILE A 930 -15.22 54.82 -24.43
C ILE A 930 -16.33 53.74 -24.60
N VAL A 931 -17.13 53.30 -23.62
CA VAL A 931 -17.56 53.73 -22.25
C VAL A 931 -18.74 54.72 -22.16
N ALA A 932 -19.85 54.23 -21.57
CA ALA A 932 -21.07 54.95 -21.17
C ALA A 932 -21.98 55.48 -22.32
N ALA A 933 -23.29 55.71 -22.14
CA ALA A 933 -24.12 55.64 -20.92
C ALA A 933 -25.54 55.09 -21.22
N GLY A 934 -26.28 54.69 -20.17
CA GLY A 934 -27.70 54.31 -20.26
C GLY A 934 -28.27 54.01 -18.86
N PHE A 935 -28.98 54.98 -18.26
CA PHE A 935 -29.24 54.99 -16.82
C PHE A 935 -30.73 55.19 -16.48
N ALA A 936 -31.21 54.42 -15.49
CA ALA A 936 -32.31 54.71 -14.56
C ALA A 936 -33.82 54.65 -14.96
N VAL A 937 -34.53 53.74 -14.24
CA VAL A 937 -35.68 54.03 -13.33
C VAL A 937 -37.07 54.42 -13.90
N TRP A 938 -38.11 53.62 -13.55
CA TRP A 938 -39.15 54.04 -12.56
C TRP A 938 -39.90 52.86 -11.90
N ARG A 939 -40.88 53.14 -11.00
CA ARG A 939 -41.50 52.21 -10.02
C ARG A 939 -43.04 52.23 -10.03
N SER A 940 -43.67 51.06 -9.86
CA SER A 940 -44.98 50.83 -9.18
C SER A 940 -45.31 49.32 -9.18
N GLY A 941 -46.14 48.72 -8.30
CA GLY A 941 -46.77 49.21 -7.07
C GLY A 941 -48.00 48.38 -6.65
N ALA A 942 -48.04 47.88 -5.41
CA ALA A 942 -49.18 47.26 -4.68
C ALA A 942 -49.63 45.80 -4.99
N ARG A 943 -50.32 45.20 -3.99
CA ARG A 943 -51.12 43.94 -3.95
C ARG A 943 -52.54 44.30 -3.42
N PRO A 944 -53.56 43.38 -3.33
CA PRO A 944 -53.73 42.55 -2.10
C PRO A 944 -54.52 41.21 -2.20
N ALA A 945 -54.41 40.37 -1.14
CA ALA A 945 -55.41 39.41 -0.56
C ALA A 945 -55.92 38.20 -1.42
N GLU A 946 -56.52 37.11 -0.89
CA GLU A 946 -56.89 36.70 0.50
C GLU A 946 -56.91 35.13 0.72
N ALA A 947 -57.30 34.64 1.92
CA ALA A 947 -57.35 33.22 2.38
C ALA A 947 -58.58 33.03 3.35
N PRO A 948 -58.71 32.07 4.33
CA PRO A 948 -58.07 30.78 4.68
C PRO A 948 -59.16 29.62 4.63
N PRO A 949 -59.53 28.72 5.60
CA PRO A 949 -59.00 28.19 6.89
C PRO A 949 -59.01 26.62 7.01
N ALA A 950 -59.28 26.05 8.20
CA ALA A 950 -59.41 24.60 8.57
C ALA A 950 -60.50 24.37 9.66
N PRO A 951 -60.74 23.16 10.25
CA PRO A 951 -60.06 22.75 11.50
C PRO A 951 -59.93 21.20 11.79
N ALA A 952 -59.55 20.80 13.03
CA ALA A 952 -59.31 19.43 13.55
C ALA A 952 -60.39 18.93 14.57
N PRO A 953 -60.27 17.76 15.29
CA PRO A 953 -59.53 17.69 16.59
C PRO A 953 -58.95 16.28 17.02
N ALA A 954 -58.55 16.11 18.31
CA ALA A 954 -58.07 14.86 18.99
C ALA A 954 -58.98 14.48 20.22
N PRO A 955 -58.77 13.44 21.11
CA PRO A 955 -57.67 13.40 22.14
C PRO A 955 -57.22 12.05 22.85
N ALA A 956 -55.95 12.00 23.35
CA ALA A 956 -55.39 11.56 24.68
C ALA A 956 -55.55 10.18 25.42
N VAL A 957 -54.54 9.89 26.30
CA VAL A 957 -54.52 9.14 27.63
C VAL A 957 -53.88 7.69 27.78
N SER A 958 -52.58 7.64 28.18
CA SER A 958 -51.93 7.00 29.38
C SER A 958 -51.81 5.46 29.71
N VAL A 959 -50.86 5.15 30.63
CA VAL A 959 -50.63 3.95 31.53
C VAL A 959 -49.66 2.80 31.09
N VAL A 960 -48.97 2.18 32.09
CA VAL A 960 -47.73 1.32 32.16
C VAL A 960 -47.71 0.62 33.58
N PRO A 961 -46.98 -0.49 33.99
CA PRO A 961 -45.84 -1.31 33.46
C PRO A 961 -45.92 -2.89 33.63
N THR A 962 -44.77 -3.60 33.51
CA THR A 962 -44.26 -4.82 34.25
C THR A 962 -44.51 -6.29 33.79
N ALA A 963 -43.64 -7.21 34.26
CA ALA A 963 -43.48 -8.67 33.94
C ALA A 963 -43.92 -9.59 35.15
N PRO A 964 -43.50 -10.87 35.43
CA PRO A 964 -42.45 -11.78 34.87
C PRO A 964 -42.72 -13.34 34.87
N ALA A 965 -41.67 -14.14 34.56
CA ALA A 965 -41.30 -15.49 35.11
C ALA A 965 -42.00 -16.83 34.67
N ALA A 966 -41.36 -17.96 35.05
CA ALA A 966 -41.63 -19.41 34.76
C ALA A 966 -41.68 -20.23 36.10
N PRO A 967 -41.51 -21.59 36.26
CA PRO A 967 -41.27 -22.73 35.32
C PRO A 967 -41.98 -24.10 35.65
N ALA A 968 -41.64 -25.19 34.91
CA ALA A 968 -41.63 -26.66 35.30
C ALA A 968 -42.94 -27.40 35.69
N THR A 969 -43.16 -28.74 35.58
CA THR A 969 -42.53 -29.92 34.88
C THR A 969 -43.53 -31.11 34.74
N ASP A 970 -43.14 -32.15 33.95
CA ASP A 970 -43.71 -33.50 33.65
C ASP A 970 -44.08 -34.39 34.91
N PRO A 971 -44.62 -35.66 34.86
CA PRO A 971 -44.85 -36.60 33.73
C PRO A 971 -46.08 -37.58 33.72
N ARG A 972 -46.42 -38.18 32.55
CA ARG A 972 -46.51 -39.66 32.29
C ARG A 972 -47.16 -40.07 30.94
N ALA A 973 -46.63 -41.17 30.38
CA ALA A 973 -46.83 -41.82 29.05
C ALA A 973 -48.21 -42.50 28.81
N PRO A 974 -48.57 -43.05 27.60
CA PRO A 974 -47.73 -43.37 26.42
C PRO A 974 -48.25 -42.94 25.01
N ALA A 975 -47.48 -43.27 23.97
CA ALA A 975 -47.69 -42.92 22.55
C ALA A 975 -48.56 -43.97 21.79
N PRO A 976 -49.11 -43.67 20.58
CA PRO A 976 -48.30 -43.51 19.35
C PRO A 976 -48.74 -42.39 18.37
N SER A 977 -47.96 -42.24 17.29
CA SER A 977 -48.13 -41.32 16.13
C SER A 977 -47.96 -39.81 16.42
N ALA A 978 -47.03 -39.17 15.70
CA ALA A 978 -46.67 -37.77 15.91
C ALA A 978 -47.39 -36.84 14.91
N SER A 979 -47.85 -35.69 15.40
CA SER A 979 -48.62 -34.69 14.66
C SER A 979 -47.88 -34.06 13.47
N ALA A 980 -48.62 -33.71 12.43
CA ALA A 980 -48.14 -32.77 11.41
C ALA A 980 -47.91 -31.37 12.01
N ARG A 981 -46.64 -31.01 12.22
CA ARG A 981 -46.19 -29.61 12.27
C ARG A 981 -45.59 -29.27 10.92
N ALA A 982 -45.99 -28.15 10.30
CA ALA A 982 -45.40 -27.66 9.07
C ALA A 982 -43.92 -27.34 9.31
N ARG A 983 -43.02 -28.07 8.65
CA ARG A 983 -41.57 -27.90 8.77
C ARG A 983 -41.07 -26.88 7.74
N ALA A 984 -40.52 -25.76 8.20
CA ALA A 984 -39.43 -25.08 7.48
C ALA A 984 -38.11 -25.77 7.85
N GLY A 985 -37.98 -27.04 7.46
CA GLY A 985 -36.86 -27.91 7.86
C GLY A 985 -35.89 -28.13 6.71
N TRP A 986 -34.60 -28.21 7.06
CA TRP A 986 -33.54 -28.78 6.22
C TRP A 986 -34.04 -30.09 5.57
N SER A 987 -34.08 -30.13 4.23
CA SER A 987 -34.87 -31.14 3.49
C SER A 987 -34.17 -31.69 2.23
N ALA A 988 -32.84 -31.67 2.24
CA ALA A 988 -32.02 -32.67 1.54
C ALA A 988 -31.00 -33.25 2.54
N ILE A 989 -30.54 -34.49 2.29
CA ILE A 989 -29.52 -35.14 3.15
C ILE A 989 -28.15 -34.44 3.01
N ASP A 990 -27.91 -33.81 1.85
CA ASP A 990 -26.69 -33.05 1.53
C ASP A 990 -26.64 -31.64 2.16
N ASP A 991 -27.71 -31.21 2.85
CA ASP A 991 -27.91 -29.82 3.28
C ASP A 991 -27.62 -29.59 4.78
N LEU A 992 -27.38 -30.65 5.56
CA LEU A 992 -27.16 -30.54 7.01
C LEU A 992 -25.88 -29.73 7.33
N PRO A 993 -25.92 -28.80 8.30
CA PRO A 993 -24.72 -28.08 8.71
C PRO A 993 -23.68 -29.07 9.28
N PRO A 994 -22.38 -28.95 8.95
CA PRO A 994 -21.36 -29.85 9.47
C PRO A 994 -21.38 -29.92 11.00
N ALA A 995 -21.16 -31.12 11.55
CA ALA A 995 -21.28 -31.37 13.00
C ALA A 995 -20.33 -30.52 13.89
N TRP A 996 -19.36 -29.80 13.31
CA TRP A 996 -18.57 -28.81 14.03
C TRP A 996 -19.30 -27.49 14.28
N VAL A 997 -20.33 -27.13 13.49
CA VAL A 997 -21.12 -25.90 13.66
C VAL A 997 -21.79 -25.83 15.02
N GLU A 998 -22.21 -26.99 15.56
CA GLU A 998 -22.83 -27.13 16.88
C GLU A 998 -21.82 -27.11 18.05
N ARG A 999 -20.51 -27.09 17.76
CA ARG A 999 -19.43 -27.10 18.76
C ARG A 999 -18.60 -25.81 18.67
N PRO A 1000 -19.09 -24.67 19.21
CA PRO A 1000 -18.58 -23.33 18.89
C PRO A 1000 -17.20 -23.01 19.48
N PHE A 1001 -16.74 -23.75 20.49
CA PHE A 1001 -15.38 -23.71 21.02
C PHE A 1001 -14.98 -25.11 21.48
N VAL A 1002 -13.81 -25.59 21.07
CA VAL A 1002 -13.34 -26.96 21.31
C VAL A 1002 -11.82 -26.96 21.43
N VAL A 1003 -11.28 -27.60 22.47
CA VAL A 1003 -9.84 -27.91 22.53
C VAL A 1003 -9.65 -29.40 22.26
N GLU A 1004 -9.02 -29.74 21.14
CA GLU A 1004 -8.80 -31.11 20.65
C GLU A 1004 -7.30 -31.31 20.38
N GLY A 1005 -6.64 -32.07 21.26
CA GLY A 1005 -5.19 -32.29 21.22
C GLY A 1005 -4.40 -30.98 21.35
N ASP A 1006 -3.59 -30.69 20.33
CA ASP A 1006 -2.75 -29.50 20.21
C ASP A 1006 -3.43 -28.35 19.43
N SER A 1007 -4.76 -28.39 19.27
CA SER A 1007 -5.52 -27.37 18.54
C SER A 1007 -6.75 -26.89 19.30
N VAL A 1008 -6.93 -25.57 19.31
CA VAL A 1008 -8.14 -24.88 19.73
C VAL A 1008 -8.94 -24.54 18.49
N PHE A 1009 -10.12 -25.13 18.35
CA PHE A 1009 -11.08 -24.81 17.30
C PHE A 1009 -12.16 -23.88 17.84
N VAL A 1010 -12.56 -22.91 17.01
CA VAL A 1010 -13.61 -21.95 17.35
C VAL A 1010 -14.46 -21.67 16.12
N VAL A 1011 -15.77 -21.58 16.29
CA VAL A 1011 -16.72 -21.37 15.18
C VAL A 1011 -17.40 -20.02 15.33
N GLY A 1012 -17.16 -19.14 14.37
CA GLY A 1012 -17.88 -17.88 14.26
C GLY A 1012 -19.03 -17.98 13.25
N ARG A 1013 -20.01 -17.08 13.43
CA ARG A 1013 -21.17 -16.92 12.55
C ARG A 1013 -21.25 -15.46 12.10
N GLY A 1014 -21.57 -15.24 10.83
CA GLY A 1014 -21.84 -13.93 10.25
C GLY A 1014 -23.10 -13.91 9.39
N GLY A 1015 -23.63 -12.72 9.20
CA GLY A 1015 -24.82 -12.43 8.43
C GLY A 1015 -26.14 -12.46 9.21
N PRO A 1016 -27.25 -12.03 8.58
CA PRO A 1016 -27.48 -11.99 7.12
C PRO A 1016 -26.93 -10.73 6.40
N ALA A 1017 -25.78 -10.87 5.75
CA ALA A 1017 -25.02 -9.80 5.10
C ALA A 1017 -25.36 -9.64 3.59
N ALA A 1018 -24.71 -8.70 2.90
CA ALA A 1018 -24.92 -8.46 1.46
C ALA A 1018 -24.09 -9.40 0.56
N SER A 1019 -22.88 -9.78 0.97
CA SER A 1019 -22.01 -10.70 0.23
C SER A 1019 -21.44 -11.84 1.08
N ASP A 1020 -20.94 -12.88 0.40
CA ASP A 1020 -20.18 -13.96 1.03
C ASP A 1020 -18.94 -13.44 1.77
N ALA A 1021 -18.31 -12.36 1.29
CA ALA A 1021 -17.11 -11.78 1.88
C ALA A 1021 -17.42 -11.08 3.22
N ASP A 1022 -18.54 -10.35 3.29
CA ASP A 1022 -19.01 -9.68 4.50
C ASP A 1022 -19.43 -10.71 5.56
N ALA A 1023 -20.24 -11.70 5.16
CA ALA A 1023 -20.65 -12.78 6.05
C ALA A 1023 -19.45 -13.57 6.61
N LEU A 1024 -18.41 -13.81 5.80
CA LEU A 1024 -17.18 -14.46 6.25
C LEU A 1024 -16.24 -13.53 7.07
N ALA A 1025 -16.38 -12.21 6.95
CA ALA A 1025 -15.68 -11.25 7.81
C ALA A 1025 -16.35 -11.16 9.19
N GLU A 1026 -17.67 -11.01 9.24
CA GLU A 1026 -18.46 -11.09 10.47
C GLU A 1026 -18.23 -12.43 11.20
N ALA A 1027 -18.20 -13.54 10.45
CA ALA A 1027 -17.86 -14.86 11.02
C ALA A 1027 -16.42 -14.91 11.58
N ARG A 1028 -15.47 -14.15 11.03
CA ARG A 1028 -14.11 -14.04 11.61
C ARG A 1028 -14.15 -13.29 12.94
N SER A 1029 -14.80 -12.14 13.00
CA SER A 1029 -14.88 -11.34 14.23
C SER A 1029 -15.66 -12.08 15.32
N SER A 1030 -16.75 -12.78 14.97
CA SER A 1030 -17.47 -13.68 15.89
C SER A 1030 -16.60 -14.86 16.39
N ALA A 1031 -15.72 -15.41 15.55
CA ALA A 1031 -14.80 -16.45 16.00
C ALA A 1031 -13.73 -15.92 16.96
N ILE A 1032 -13.27 -14.68 16.78
CA ILE A 1032 -12.25 -14.05 17.62
C ILE A 1032 -12.83 -13.61 18.98
N GLU A 1033 -14.07 -13.09 19.03
CA GLU A 1033 -14.77 -12.88 20.30
C GLU A 1033 -14.85 -14.18 21.10
N ARG A 1034 -15.33 -15.27 20.48
CA ARG A 1034 -15.44 -16.58 21.14
C ARG A 1034 -14.09 -17.12 21.61
N LEU A 1035 -13.00 -16.83 20.89
CA LEU A 1035 -11.64 -17.16 21.28
C LEU A 1035 -11.20 -16.37 22.53
N ALA A 1036 -11.52 -15.07 22.60
CA ALA A 1036 -11.31 -14.25 23.79
C ALA A 1036 -12.18 -14.71 24.98
N SER A 1037 -13.42 -15.11 24.74
CA SER A 1037 -14.30 -15.74 25.73
C SER A 1037 -13.76 -17.10 26.23
N GLY A 1038 -13.07 -17.86 25.38
CA GLY A 1038 -12.30 -19.03 25.79
C GLY A 1038 -11.08 -18.69 26.66
N LEU A 1039 -10.29 -17.68 26.26
CA LEU A 1039 -9.15 -17.19 27.04
C LEU A 1039 -9.55 -16.62 28.40
N ALA A 1040 -10.74 -16.02 28.53
CA ALA A 1040 -11.23 -15.51 29.81
C ALA A 1040 -11.38 -16.62 30.88
N ALA A 1041 -11.65 -17.87 30.48
CA ALA A 1041 -11.66 -19.01 31.39
C ALA A 1041 -10.24 -19.40 31.84
N GLU A 1042 -9.27 -19.41 30.92
CA GLU A 1042 -7.84 -19.60 31.23
C GLU A 1042 -7.26 -18.51 32.14
N LEU A 1043 -7.88 -17.33 32.16
CA LEU A 1043 -7.48 -16.20 32.99
C LEU A 1043 -8.15 -16.19 34.38
N ALA A 1044 -9.00 -17.15 34.73
CA ALA A 1044 -9.76 -17.16 35.99
C ALA A 1044 -8.91 -17.12 37.28
N SER A 1045 -7.64 -17.57 37.21
CA SER A 1045 -6.67 -17.53 38.32
C SER A 1045 -5.71 -16.33 38.27
N SER A 1046 -5.87 -15.43 37.30
CA SER A 1046 -4.95 -14.30 37.06
C SER A 1046 -5.41 -12.99 37.72
N PRO A 1047 -4.52 -12.01 37.92
CA PRO A 1047 -4.89 -10.71 38.49
C PRO A 1047 -5.99 -9.94 37.73
N VAL A 1048 -6.20 -10.19 36.43
CA VAL A 1048 -7.27 -9.51 35.65
C VAL A 1048 -8.66 -10.16 35.84
N ALA A 1049 -8.75 -11.34 36.46
CA ALA A 1049 -10.03 -12.03 36.67
C ALA A 1049 -11.08 -11.23 37.46
N PRO A 1050 -10.75 -10.49 38.55
CA PRO A 1050 -11.73 -9.66 39.26
C PRO A 1050 -12.26 -8.50 38.40
N VAL A 1051 -11.43 -7.92 37.53
CA VAL A 1051 -11.85 -6.87 36.59
C VAL A 1051 -12.79 -7.44 35.53
N LEU A 1052 -12.49 -8.63 35.00
CA LEU A 1052 -13.36 -9.36 34.07
C LEU A 1052 -14.69 -9.82 34.69
N ALA A 1053 -14.72 -10.09 35.99
CA ALA A 1053 -15.94 -10.46 36.72
C ALA A 1053 -16.79 -9.24 37.13
N ALA A 1054 -16.17 -8.08 37.34
CA ALA A 1054 -16.85 -6.84 37.74
C ALA A 1054 -17.57 -6.12 36.59
N HIS A 1055 -17.21 -6.41 35.33
CA HIS A 1055 -17.84 -5.85 34.14
C HIS A 1055 -18.78 -6.89 33.51
N PRO A 1056 -20.11 -6.72 33.57
CA PRO A 1056 -21.06 -7.72 33.12
C PRO A 1056 -21.05 -7.91 31.59
N ARG A 1057 -21.46 -9.10 31.14
CA ARG A 1057 -21.50 -9.48 29.71
C ARG A 1057 -22.74 -8.90 29.00
N GLU A 1058 -22.79 -7.58 28.83
CA GLU A 1058 -23.87 -6.89 28.09
C GLU A 1058 -24.03 -7.39 26.63
N VAL A 1059 -23.01 -8.07 26.10
CA VAL A 1059 -22.96 -8.66 24.74
C VAL A 1059 -24.12 -9.61 24.41
N ASP A 1060 -24.70 -10.29 25.40
CA ASP A 1060 -25.84 -11.22 25.19
C ASP A 1060 -27.22 -10.57 25.41
N GLU A 1061 -27.29 -9.37 25.98
CA GLU A 1061 -28.55 -8.59 26.14
C GLU A 1061 -28.67 -7.42 25.14
N ALA A 1062 -27.58 -7.04 24.48
CA ALA A 1062 -27.55 -5.98 23.47
C ALA A 1062 -28.35 -6.31 22.19
N ARG A 1063 -28.86 -5.27 21.52
CA ARG A 1063 -29.52 -5.42 20.20
C ARG A 1063 -28.53 -5.99 19.16
N PRO A 1064 -29.01 -6.76 18.15
CA PRO A 1064 -28.13 -7.43 17.17
C PRO A 1064 -27.09 -6.52 16.49
N GLU A 1065 -27.48 -5.30 16.15
CA GLU A 1065 -26.61 -4.27 15.54
C GLU A 1065 -25.50 -3.83 16.51
N GLN A 1066 -25.86 -3.54 17.76
CA GLN A 1066 -24.92 -3.16 18.82
C GLN A 1066 -23.96 -4.32 19.15
N ARG A 1067 -24.46 -5.56 19.11
CA ARG A 1067 -23.67 -6.77 19.31
C ARG A 1067 -22.62 -6.97 18.21
N ALA A 1068 -22.95 -6.66 16.95
CA ALA A 1068 -21.98 -6.70 15.86
C ALA A 1068 -20.86 -5.65 16.04
N GLU A 1069 -21.20 -4.41 16.43
CA GLU A 1069 -20.21 -3.36 16.73
C GLU A 1069 -19.26 -3.79 17.86
N VAL A 1070 -19.78 -4.36 18.95
CA VAL A 1070 -18.99 -4.85 20.09
C VAL A 1070 -18.07 -6.01 19.67
N VAL A 1071 -18.59 -7.00 18.95
CA VAL A 1071 -17.82 -8.16 18.46
C VAL A 1071 -16.66 -7.71 17.56
N GLU A 1072 -16.86 -6.72 16.70
CA GLU A 1072 -15.82 -6.16 15.85
C GLU A 1072 -14.75 -5.39 16.66
N ARG A 1073 -15.12 -4.61 17.68
CA ARG A 1073 -14.13 -3.97 18.57
C ARG A 1073 -13.30 -4.99 19.36
N VAL A 1074 -13.94 -6.01 19.94
CA VAL A 1074 -13.27 -7.12 20.63
C VAL A 1074 -12.28 -7.82 19.69
N ALA A 1075 -12.71 -8.15 18.46
CA ALA A 1075 -11.86 -8.80 17.47
C ALA A 1075 -10.67 -7.93 17.04
N ARG A 1076 -10.90 -6.64 16.82
CA ARG A 1076 -9.86 -5.66 16.47
C ARG A 1076 -8.80 -5.53 17.56
N ARG A 1077 -9.21 -5.35 18.83
CA ARG A 1077 -8.26 -5.26 19.95
C ARG A 1077 -7.47 -6.56 20.15
N PHE A 1078 -8.13 -7.72 20.07
CA PHE A 1078 -7.44 -9.01 20.13
C PHE A 1078 -6.35 -9.13 19.05
N LEU A 1079 -6.68 -8.79 17.80
CA LEU A 1079 -5.71 -8.86 16.70
C LEU A 1079 -4.58 -7.84 16.85
N ALA A 1080 -4.86 -6.61 17.31
CA ALA A 1080 -3.82 -5.61 17.57
C ALA A 1080 -2.85 -6.03 18.69
N GLN A 1081 -3.38 -6.60 19.77
CA GLN A 1081 -2.59 -6.96 20.96
C GLN A 1081 -1.82 -8.28 20.82
N VAL A 1082 -2.44 -9.32 20.26
CA VAL A 1082 -1.89 -10.69 20.24
C VAL A 1082 -2.02 -11.37 18.87
N GLY A 1083 -2.46 -10.69 17.81
CA GLY A 1083 -2.60 -11.28 16.47
C GLY A 1083 -1.30 -11.87 15.91
N SER A 1084 -0.15 -11.29 16.23
CA SER A 1084 1.19 -11.81 15.88
C SER A 1084 1.57 -13.10 16.60
N LEU A 1085 0.90 -13.43 17.70
CA LEU A 1085 1.09 -14.65 18.50
C LEU A 1085 -0.02 -15.68 18.25
N ALA A 1086 -1.25 -15.20 18.00
CA ALA A 1086 -2.48 -15.97 18.23
C ALA A 1086 -3.62 -15.70 17.22
N THR A 1087 -3.31 -15.29 15.98
CA THR A 1087 -4.34 -15.21 14.93
C THR A 1087 -4.90 -16.60 14.61
N PRO A 1088 -6.23 -16.83 14.69
CA PRO A 1088 -6.84 -18.11 14.34
C PRO A 1088 -7.00 -18.24 12.81
N GLU A 1089 -6.54 -19.37 12.26
CA GLU A 1089 -6.58 -19.70 10.83
C GLU A 1089 -7.94 -20.30 10.44
N ARG A 1090 -8.56 -19.89 9.33
CA ARG A 1090 -9.83 -20.50 8.87
C ARG A 1090 -9.57 -21.88 8.26
N VAL A 1091 -10.14 -22.93 8.86
CA VAL A 1091 -9.96 -24.33 8.42
C VAL A 1091 -11.16 -24.91 7.66
N ASP A 1092 -12.36 -24.40 7.92
CA ASP A 1092 -13.59 -24.82 7.23
C ASP A 1092 -14.61 -23.66 7.19
N ALA A 1093 -15.49 -23.65 6.20
CA ALA A 1093 -16.55 -22.64 6.08
C ALA A 1093 -17.75 -23.14 5.24
N VAL A 1094 -18.95 -22.89 5.74
CA VAL A 1094 -20.22 -23.12 5.03
C VAL A 1094 -20.94 -21.78 4.88
N VAL A 1095 -21.36 -21.49 3.65
CA VAL A 1095 -22.05 -20.26 3.27
C VAL A 1095 -23.41 -20.64 2.67
N ARG A 1096 -24.50 -20.07 3.21
CA ARG A 1096 -25.88 -20.32 2.79
C ARG A 1096 -26.51 -18.98 2.38
N ARG A 1097 -27.14 -18.95 1.20
CA ARG A 1097 -27.80 -17.75 0.67
C ARG A 1097 -29.31 -17.88 0.78
N GLU A 1098 -29.96 -16.95 1.47
CA GLU A 1098 -31.41 -16.94 1.68
C GLU A 1098 -32.00 -15.56 1.36
N GLY A 1099 -33.03 -15.49 0.51
CA GLY A 1099 -33.73 -14.23 0.22
C GLY A 1099 -32.84 -13.10 -0.33
N GLY A 1100 -31.72 -13.44 -0.98
CA GLY A 1100 -30.73 -12.47 -1.44
C GLY A 1100 -29.72 -12.01 -0.37
N ARG A 1101 -29.70 -12.62 0.81
CA ARG A 1101 -28.75 -12.32 1.90
C ARG A 1101 -27.82 -13.50 2.23
N VAL A 1102 -26.64 -13.09 2.69
CA VAL A 1102 -25.42 -13.76 3.16
C VAL A 1102 -25.42 -14.42 4.54
N LEU A 1103 -25.61 -15.73 4.77
CA LEU A 1103 -25.27 -16.36 6.07
C LEU A 1103 -24.01 -17.21 5.96
N ALA A 1104 -23.07 -17.06 6.89
CA ALA A 1104 -21.84 -17.85 6.94
C ALA A 1104 -21.54 -18.40 8.33
N PHE A 1105 -21.05 -19.64 8.36
CA PHE A 1105 -20.44 -20.29 9.51
C PHE A 1105 -19.02 -20.67 9.14
N ALA A 1106 -18.03 -20.28 9.94
CA ALA A 1106 -16.63 -20.56 9.66
C ALA A 1106 -15.93 -21.12 10.90
N ARG A 1107 -15.31 -22.29 10.75
CA ARG A 1107 -14.44 -22.91 11.75
C ARG A 1107 -13.03 -22.39 11.56
N TYR A 1108 -12.48 -21.87 12.63
CA TYR A 1108 -11.08 -21.48 12.74
C TYR A 1108 -10.34 -22.43 13.68
N ARG A 1109 -9.02 -22.47 13.52
CA ARG A 1109 -8.08 -23.25 14.31
C ARG A 1109 -6.96 -22.34 14.78
N LEU A 1110 -6.61 -22.46 16.05
CA LEU A 1110 -5.38 -21.94 16.64
C LEU A 1110 -4.60 -23.11 17.23
N THR A 1111 -3.26 -23.04 17.25
CA THR A 1111 -2.48 -24.05 17.98
C THR A 1111 -2.63 -23.84 19.48
N ARG A 1112 -2.56 -24.91 20.27
CA ARG A 1112 -2.57 -24.83 21.73
C ARG A 1112 -1.44 -23.93 22.26
N PRO A 1113 -0.18 -24.05 21.80
CA PRO A 1113 0.90 -23.15 22.22
C PRO A 1113 0.62 -21.66 21.93
N SER A 1114 -0.02 -21.31 20.81
CA SER A 1114 -0.40 -19.92 20.53
C SER A 1114 -1.53 -19.41 21.43
N PHE A 1115 -2.50 -20.27 21.75
CA PHE A 1115 -3.56 -19.96 22.71
C PHE A 1115 -3.00 -19.75 24.13
N GLU A 1116 -2.11 -20.65 24.57
CA GLU A 1116 -1.42 -20.57 25.86
C GLU A 1116 -0.46 -19.36 25.93
N ALA A 1117 0.18 -18.98 24.81
CA ALA A 1117 0.99 -17.76 24.71
C ALA A 1117 0.15 -16.47 24.77
N ALA A 1118 -1.04 -16.43 24.16
CA ALA A 1118 -1.97 -15.31 24.34
C ALA A 1118 -2.42 -15.21 25.80
N ALA A 1119 -2.81 -16.33 26.42
CA ALA A 1119 -3.16 -16.36 27.84
C ALA A 1119 -1.99 -15.87 28.72
N ALA A 1120 -0.76 -16.31 28.44
CA ALA A 1120 0.44 -15.82 29.13
C ALA A 1120 0.66 -14.31 28.97
N SER A 1121 0.43 -13.75 27.77
CA SER A 1121 0.55 -12.31 27.53
C SER A 1121 -0.48 -11.48 28.33
N TYR A 1122 -1.70 -11.99 28.51
CA TYR A 1122 -2.71 -11.35 29.37
C TYR A 1122 -2.53 -11.62 30.87
N ARG A 1123 -1.70 -12.60 31.26
CA ARG A 1123 -1.27 -12.81 32.66
C ARG A 1123 -0.13 -11.89 33.10
N GLN A 1124 0.51 -11.15 32.16
CA GLN A 1124 1.60 -10.22 32.48
C GLN A 1124 1.09 -9.03 33.33
N THR A 1125 1.78 -8.74 34.44
CA THR A 1125 1.52 -7.58 35.30
C THR A 1125 2.80 -6.83 35.66
N ALA A 1126 2.64 -5.56 36.01
CA ALA A 1126 3.69 -4.73 36.60
C ALA A 1126 3.12 -3.97 37.81
N THR A 1127 3.88 -3.93 38.91
CA THR A 1127 3.48 -3.28 40.16
C THR A 1127 4.41 -2.12 40.49
N PHE A 1128 3.85 -0.94 40.75
CA PHE A 1128 4.56 0.28 41.11
C PHE A 1128 3.82 1.01 42.25
N GLN A 1129 4.49 1.25 43.38
CA GLN A 1129 3.92 1.95 44.55
C GLN A 1129 2.57 1.38 45.06
N GLY A 1130 2.34 0.07 44.90
CA GLY A 1130 1.08 -0.61 45.24
C GLY A 1130 0.04 -0.66 44.11
N LEU A 1131 0.19 0.15 43.06
CA LEU A 1131 -0.61 0.07 41.84
C LEU A 1131 -0.12 -1.10 40.98
N THR A 1132 -1.00 -2.07 40.69
CA THR A 1132 -0.70 -3.17 39.76
C THR A 1132 -1.52 -3.04 38.49
N VAL A 1133 -0.85 -3.03 37.35
CA VAL A 1133 -1.47 -2.99 36.01
C VAL A 1133 -1.29 -4.31 35.28
N ALA A 1134 -2.24 -4.64 34.40
CA ALA A 1134 -2.17 -5.71 33.41
C ALA A 1134 -2.48 -5.14 32.01
N ARG A 1135 -2.35 -5.95 30.97
CA ARG A 1135 -2.85 -5.59 29.63
C ARG A 1135 -4.39 -5.53 29.62
N PHE A 1136 -4.96 -4.50 29.00
CA PHE A 1136 -6.41 -4.34 28.85
C PHE A 1136 -6.97 -5.52 28.03
N PHE A 1137 -7.86 -6.31 28.60
CA PHE A 1137 -8.34 -7.55 27.96
C PHE A 1137 -9.47 -7.27 26.94
N PRO A 1138 -9.48 -7.90 25.74
CA PRO A 1138 -10.41 -7.54 24.67
C PRO A 1138 -11.90 -7.51 25.03
N LEU A 1139 -12.40 -8.40 25.89
CA LEU A 1139 -13.83 -8.39 26.27
C LEU A 1139 -14.26 -7.14 27.05
N LEU A 1140 -13.33 -6.37 27.64
CA LEU A 1140 -13.63 -5.11 28.31
C LEU A 1140 -14.07 -4.01 27.32
N GLU A 1141 -13.86 -4.19 26.01
CA GLU A 1141 -14.48 -3.37 24.95
C GLU A 1141 -16.01 -3.36 24.98
N ALA A 1142 -16.65 -4.36 25.60
CA ALA A 1142 -18.10 -4.35 25.80
C ALA A 1142 -18.54 -3.22 26.75
N SER A 1143 -17.71 -2.92 27.77
CA SER A 1143 -18.06 -2.04 28.90
C SER A 1143 -17.28 -0.72 28.96
N ALA A 1144 -16.15 -0.60 28.26
CA ALA A 1144 -15.33 0.60 28.26
C ALA A 1144 -14.78 0.89 26.84
N ARG A 1145 -15.14 2.06 26.29
CA ARG A 1145 -14.55 2.59 25.05
C ARG A 1145 -13.30 3.39 25.40
N THR A 1146 -12.11 2.84 25.18
CA THR A 1146 -10.83 3.48 25.52
C THR A 1146 -9.77 3.31 24.43
N SER A 1147 -8.82 4.23 24.33
CA SER A 1147 -7.60 4.05 23.52
C SER A 1147 -6.39 3.53 24.32
N GLY A 1148 -6.54 3.31 25.63
CA GLY A 1148 -5.47 2.78 26.48
C GLY A 1148 -5.29 1.26 26.34
N GLU A 1149 -4.06 0.79 26.55
CA GLU A 1149 -3.68 -0.63 26.41
C GLU A 1149 -3.45 -1.35 27.75
N LEU A 1150 -3.52 -0.62 28.87
CA LEU A 1150 -3.23 -1.11 30.22
C LEU A 1150 -4.39 -0.83 31.17
N VAL A 1151 -4.76 -1.81 31.99
CA VAL A 1151 -5.82 -1.70 32.98
C VAL A 1151 -5.27 -1.96 34.39
N VAL A 1152 -5.72 -1.17 35.36
CA VAL A 1152 -5.43 -1.36 36.78
C VAL A 1152 -6.20 -2.58 37.27
N VAL A 1153 -5.48 -3.55 37.82
CA VAL A 1153 -6.05 -4.81 38.32
C VAL A 1153 -6.06 -4.92 39.84
N ALA A 1154 -5.14 -4.24 40.53
CA ALA A 1154 -5.13 -4.14 41.99
C ALA A 1154 -4.51 -2.83 42.45
N VAL A 1155 -4.96 -2.32 43.61
CA VAL A 1155 -4.39 -1.15 44.28
C VAL A 1155 -4.18 -1.52 45.76
N GLU A 1156 -2.93 -1.80 46.13
CA GLU A 1156 -2.54 -1.95 47.53
C GLU A 1156 -2.38 -0.56 48.18
N ARG A 1157 -2.93 -0.38 49.39
CA ARG A 1157 -2.88 0.91 50.09
C ARG A 1157 -1.43 1.36 50.36
N PRO A 1158 -0.96 2.48 49.76
CA PRO A 1158 0.43 2.90 49.91
C PRO A 1158 0.79 3.27 51.35
N ARG A 1159 2.03 2.96 51.77
CA ARG A 1159 2.59 3.45 53.04
C ARG A 1159 2.96 4.94 52.93
N ARG A 1160 1.97 5.82 53.11
CA ARG A 1160 2.07 7.30 53.09
C ARG A 1160 2.64 7.89 51.78
N GLY A 1161 1.77 8.26 50.83
CA GLY A 1161 2.17 9.10 49.67
C GLY A 1161 1.09 9.31 48.61
N ALA A 1162 0.25 8.30 48.41
CA ALA A 1162 -1.05 8.34 47.72
C ALA A 1162 -2.07 7.58 48.61
N ASP A 1163 -3.38 7.62 48.43
CA ASP A 1163 -4.22 7.85 47.25
C ASP A 1163 -5.64 8.29 47.69
N PRO A 1164 -6.44 8.92 46.80
CA PRO A 1164 -7.90 8.73 46.84
C PRO A 1164 -8.53 8.54 45.44
N GLY A 1165 -7.72 8.36 44.40
CA GLY A 1165 -8.13 8.37 43.01
C GLY A 1165 -8.41 6.98 42.43
N ILE A 1166 -7.42 6.09 42.45
CA ILE A 1166 -7.34 4.98 41.49
C ILE A 1166 -8.13 3.73 41.93
N ALA A 1167 -8.95 3.19 41.02
CA ALA A 1167 -9.70 1.97 41.21
C ALA A 1167 -9.24 0.85 40.26
N ALA A 1168 -9.50 -0.42 40.63
CA ALA A 1168 -9.39 -1.52 39.68
C ALA A 1168 -10.45 -1.35 38.57
N GLY A 1169 -10.03 -1.49 37.31
CA GLY A 1169 -10.80 -1.12 36.12
C GLY A 1169 -10.44 0.24 35.52
N ASP A 1170 -9.69 1.10 36.20
CA ASP A 1170 -9.12 2.30 35.58
C ASP A 1170 -8.09 1.94 34.50
N VAL A 1171 -8.04 2.71 33.42
CA VAL A 1171 -7.14 2.47 32.28
C VAL A 1171 -5.95 3.44 32.36
N VAL A 1172 -4.72 2.96 32.20
CA VAL A 1172 -3.52 3.82 32.24
C VAL A 1172 -3.12 4.25 30.83
N LEU A 1173 -2.95 5.56 30.64
CA LEU A 1173 -2.64 6.17 29.34
C LEU A 1173 -1.17 6.61 29.25
N SER A 1174 -0.66 7.33 30.24
CA SER A 1174 0.71 7.88 30.23
C SER A 1174 1.34 8.00 31.63
N VAL A 1175 2.67 8.13 31.65
CA VAL A 1175 3.51 8.39 32.85
C VAL A 1175 4.37 9.62 32.58
N ASP A 1176 4.22 10.69 33.36
CA ASP A 1176 4.82 12.02 33.08
C ASP A 1176 4.66 12.42 31.59
N GLU A 1177 3.42 12.37 31.10
CA GLU A 1177 3.00 12.59 29.70
C GLU A 1177 3.61 11.65 28.64
N ARG A 1178 4.34 10.59 29.01
CA ARG A 1178 4.84 9.55 28.08
C ARG A 1178 3.83 8.42 27.93
N PRO A 1179 3.25 8.18 26.73
CA PRO A 1179 2.30 7.09 26.51
C PRO A 1179 2.86 5.70 26.87
N VAL A 1180 2.01 4.81 27.40
CA VAL A 1180 2.41 3.45 27.82
C VAL A 1180 1.52 2.38 27.19
N HIS A 1181 2.10 1.65 26.23
CA HIS A 1181 1.38 0.64 25.42
C HIS A 1181 1.69 -0.81 25.82
N SER A 1182 2.56 -1.04 26.81
CA SER A 1182 2.86 -2.38 27.33
C SER A 1182 3.20 -2.37 28.81
N VAL A 1183 3.01 -3.51 29.46
CA VAL A 1183 3.27 -3.72 30.90
C VAL A 1183 4.74 -3.43 31.24
N GLU A 1184 5.66 -3.81 30.37
CA GLU A 1184 7.09 -3.52 30.47
C GLU A 1184 7.39 -2.03 30.28
N ALA A 1185 6.74 -1.38 29.30
CA ALA A 1185 6.89 0.05 29.06
C ALA A 1185 6.39 0.89 30.24
N PHE A 1186 5.27 0.52 30.86
CA PHE A 1186 4.79 1.14 32.11
C PHE A 1186 5.77 0.92 33.27
N GLY A 1187 6.19 -0.33 33.51
CA GLY A 1187 7.13 -0.65 34.60
C GLY A 1187 8.43 0.15 34.49
N LYS A 1188 8.99 0.26 33.28
CA LYS A 1188 10.16 1.10 33.00
C LYS A 1188 9.85 2.59 33.14
N ALA A 1189 8.79 3.09 32.51
CA ALA A 1189 8.46 4.52 32.53
C ALA A 1189 8.21 5.03 33.95
N ALA A 1190 7.48 4.28 34.77
CA ALA A 1190 7.22 4.61 36.17
C ALA A 1190 8.49 4.56 37.03
N ALA A 1191 9.37 3.57 36.83
CA ALA A 1191 10.67 3.51 37.52
C ALA A 1191 11.58 4.68 37.12
N ASP A 1192 11.71 4.97 35.81
CA ASP A 1192 12.52 6.05 35.26
C ASP A 1192 12.00 7.43 35.69
N ALA A 1193 10.69 7.63 35.72
CA ALA A 1193 10.02 8.84 36.19
C ALA A 1193 10.25 9.05 37.69
N TRP A 1194 9.94 8.04 38.50
CA TRP A 1194 10.17 8.07 39.95
C TRP A 1194 11.63 8.27 40.33
N ALA A 1195 12.58 7.78 39.52
CA ALA A 1195 14.00 8.04 39.70
C ALA A 1195 14.33 9.53 39.51
N ARG A 1196 13.77 10.18 38.48
CA ARG A 1196 13.95 11.62 38.20
C ARG A 1196 13.25 12.53 39.21
N THR A 1197 12.10 12.13 39.75
CA THR A 1197 11.37 12.94 40.76
C THR A 1197 12.28 13.24 41.96
N PRO A 1198 12.44 14.51 42.39
CA PRO A 1198 13.23 14.83 43.58
C PRO A 1198 12.48 14.42 44.87
N PRO A 1199 13.17 14.28 46.03
CA PRO A 1199 12.48 14.03 47.31
C PRO A 1199 11.59 15.23 47.70
N GLY A 1200 10.29 14.98 47.84
CA GLY A 1200 9.25 16.01 47.98
C GLY A 1200 8.57 16.45 46.68
N GLY A 1201 9.06 15.98 45.52
CA GLY A 1201 8.40 16.19 44.23
C GLY A 1201 7.28 15.19 43.94
N THR A 1202 6.55 15.42 42.85
CA THR A 1202 5.48 14.54 42.36
C THR A 1202 5.81 13.94 40.99
N MET A 1203 5.20 12.79 40.71
CA MET A 1203 5.16 12.12 39.40
C MET A 1203 3.69 11.98 38.98
N ALA A 1204 3.36 12.13 37.70
CA ALA A 1204 1.97 12.04 37.22
C ALA A 1204 1.69 10.75 36.45
N LEU A 1205 0.51 10.16 36.67
CA LEU A 1205 -0.10 9.18 35.77
C LEU A 1205 -1.36 9.79 35.14
N GLN A 1206 -1.47 9.79 33.81
CA GLN A 1206 -2.76 10.03 33.17
C GLN A 1206 -3.52 8.72 33.09
N ILE A 1207 -4.73 8.70 33.66
CA ILE A 1207 -5.62 7.55 33.66
C ILE A 1207 -6.99 7.92 33.09
N GLU A 1208 -7.73 6.93 32.64
CA GLU A 1208 -9.10 7.04 32.15
C GLU A 1208 -10.02 6.18 33.01
N SER A 1209 -11.04 6.82 33.58
CA SER A 1209 -11.93 6.25 34.60
C SER A 1209 -13.37 6.38 34.12
N ARG A 1210 -13.99 5.27 33.73
CA ARG A 1210 -15.35 5.25 33.14
C ARG A 1210 -15.52 6.17 31.92
N GLY A 1211 -14.42 6.40 31.17
CA GLY A 1211 -14.36 7.30 30.01
C GLY A 1211 -13.91 8.73 30.32
N GLU A 1212 -13.80 9.13 31.59
CA GLU A 1212 -13.26 10.45 31.97
C GLU A 1212 -11.73 10.38 32.19
N ARG A 1213 -10.97 11.23 31.51
CA ARG A 1213 -9.51 11.32 31.67
C ARG A 1213 -9.15 12.21 32.85
N ARG A 1214 -8.22 11.75 33.70
CA ARG A 1214 -7.74 12.48 34.89
C ARG A 1214 -6.27 12.16 35.20
N SER A 1215 -5.55 13.16 35.69
CA SER A 1215 -4.19 13.01 36.20
C SER A 1215 -4.21 12.61 37.68
N VAL A 1216 -3.40 11.63 38.07
CA VAL A 1216 -3.18 11.23 39.47
C VAL A 1216 -1.71 11.36 39.81
N SER A 1217 -1.41 12.15 40.84
CA SER A 1217 -0.05 12.50 41.25
C SER A 1217 0.43 11.65 42.43
N PHE A 1218 1.62 11.05 42.29
CA PHE A 1218 2.31 10.30 43.32
C PHE A 1218 3.39 11.19 43.96
N ALA A 1219 3.25 11.52 45.24
CA ALA A 1219 4.25 12.30 45.97
C ALA A 1219 5.40 11.42 46.44
N LYS A 1220 6.63 11.73 46.01
CA LYS A 1220 7.85 11.07 46.47
C LYS A 1220 8.21 11.62 47.85
N PRO A 1221 8.23 10.80 48.92
CA PRO A 1221 8.54 11.32 50.26
C PRO A 1221 9.92 11.98 50.29
N HIS A 1222 10.05 13.03 51.10
CA HIS A 1222 11.38 13.51 51.47
C HIS A 1222 12.17 12.35 52.09
N ALA A 1223 13.47 12.28 51.79
CA ALA A 1223 14.35 11.33 52.46
C ALA A 1223 14.37 11.67 53.96
N GLU A 1224 13.76 10.83 54.80
CA GLU A 1224 13.99 10.92 56.24
C GLU A 1224 15.50 10.75 56.46
N GLY A 1225 16.12 11.71 57.15
CA GLY A 1225 17.49 11.56 57.64
C GLY A 1225 17.58 10.32 58.53
N PRO A 1226 18.77 9.70 58.65
CA PRO A 1226 18.92 8.45 59.39
C PRO A 1226 18.40 8.59 60.83
N ARG A 1227 17.45 7.73 61.18
CA ARG A 1227 16.95 7.50 62.54
C ARG A 1227 17.77 6.42 63.23
#